data_AF-A0A2E9R6P7-F1
#
_entry.id   AF-A0A2E9R6P7-F1
#
_cell.length_a   1.000
_cell.length_b   1.000
_cell.length_c   1.000
_cell.angle_alpha   90.00
_cell.angle_beta   90.00
_cell.angle_gamma   90.00
#
_symmetry.space_group_name_H-M   'P 1'
#
loop_
_entity.id
_entity.type
_entity.pdbx_description
1 polymer ?
#
loop_
_entity_poly.entity_id
_entity_poly.type
_entity_poly.pdbx_seq_one_letter_code
_entity_poly.pdbx_strand_id
1 'polypeptide(L)'
;MRERQVLYRCFHLLIFFVTLFVGCDCQETGGLGSTRHLVAAPESISFDAQEGQEQTQEVKITAKVGAIQIESVSLITGKSHFTLLQDTLPTLPMTLEEGASFTLKITYKAPAGTPPTGLLRVVSDSTIPAEGKLDIPLLTQLNNQRLTLTPNPANFGGLEEGQDKEIEVVGKNEGRAVLNIEKIEKDASSSPAFTFPDGLPKTPLEVKPGESFKFKIKFSPTQRKPDLGKILFTCKGGCSPEDPNPNNRKDPFILPLSGTIAIPSIEVEPNALDYGFVQSGKVVTKTFKVRNRGAALLKISQITFKAGSSGAFFMPVLENIDIQPGANKDVAVEYKPSAVVENRGTVEIHSNDPSKKVIEVQLLGKVSAPKIKVTPTKLAFGKAPIKKILCVTIANVGDQPLEVEPATLVAGTSAEFKLEKAPVKITLQPNGNDKLCVVYTPVDAVNDVGTLRLKSNDPASKIVDVALTGEGLAPKVCDLVARPSTINYGLSVLGRARVEKLEWYNTGAADCTVTRFGVATDRSGFPPYLGPEVFSISNLPAQCSSGTCNPPLIVKAGNAFTMDVTFLPIHEKKGINSNPPLTGSVTVSTNGTPNNRVAQLSGLAVPGCVSVVPDVIDFGLTTINCSSKNESVLIYNTCPREVTVSKVRFKNVPSGGFQITKSPTVPFKIPSGKTVEIGLRYKAGATPKQENATLDIEHSLTQLSPVSVALSAAVTTTADQTDTFKQASNEKADILFVIDNSCSMSAEQNTLKKNLGIFLQWAKTLNADYHIGVTTTDVRKIARPVPGTLRGSPNIITPTTPNPEAVFRNNATPGTSGDAPESGLQAAHLALTPPLSTGANKGFLRQDATLTIVVVSDESDQSTNSTGFYLNFFRNLKGGPRADRFRLHAIIGIDPTNKQVLNCKSGNSSSNFDGGYSGGRYADVATKTGGFVESICLSDWSNYFKKIGTLTFSLRKKFFLSRAADPKSIVVKVNGAVQATGASTWVYDATSNSIDFSTAPKAGSTIQVSYKAICF
;
A
#
# COMPACT_ATOMS: atom_id res chain seq x y z
N MET A 1 23.61 -11.78 33.02
CA MET A 1 24.41 -12.86 32.40
C MET A 1 25.85 -12.39 32.44
N ARG A 2 26.75 -13.10 33.14
CA ARG A 2 27.65 -14.12 32.58
C ARG A 2 28.45 -13.55 31.39
N GLU A 3 29.77 -13.41 31.40
CA GLU A 3 30.92 -14.19 31.92
C GLU A 3 31.77 -14.63 30.70
N ARG A 4 33.10 -14.67 30.88
CA ARG A 4 34.06 -15.51 30.13
C ARG A 4 34.31 -15.21 28.63
N GLN A 5 35.50 -15.50 28.10
CA GLN A 5 36.84 -15.49 28.71
C GLN A 5 37.90 -15.49 27.58
N VAL A 6 39.11 -15.00 27.87
CA VAL A 6 40.31 -15.29 27.06
C VAL A 6 41.06 -16.46 27.68
N LEU A 7 41.44 -17.44 26.86
CA LEU A 7 42.20 -18.66 27.14
C LEU A 7 43.10 -18.91 25.91
N TYR A 8 44.28 -19.56 25.96
CA TYR A 8 44.86 -20.44 26.98
C TYR A 8 46.37 -20.19 27.16
N ARG A 9 46.95 -20.67 28.27
CA ARG A 9 48.41 -20.80 28.51
C ARG A 9 48.91 -22.23 28.21
N CYS A 10 50.23 -22.40 28.09
CA CYS A 10 51.11 -23.40 28.75
C CYS A 10 52.56 -22.91 28.53
N PHE A 11 53.58 -23.04 29.38
CA PHE A 11 53.82 -23.67 30.70
C PHE A 11 55.03 -22.96 31.37
N HIS A 12 55.50 -23.20 32.61
CA HIS A 12 55.08 -24.18 33.62
C HIS A 12 54.90 -23.58 35.05
N LEU A 13 55.85 -23.78 35.99
CA LEU A 13 55.60 -24.06 37.43
C LEU A 13 56.90 -23.86 38.28
N LEU A 14 57.02 -23.93 39.64
CA LEU A 14 56.11 -24.21 40.79
C LEU A 14 56.74 -23.75 42.17
N ILE A 15 55.94 -23.21 43.12
CA ILE A 15 56.13 -23.19 44.62
C ILE A 15 57.31 -22.40 45.28
N PHE A 16 57.33 -22.01 46.59
CA PHE A 16 56.37 -21.42 47.58
C PHE A 16 57.02 -21.36 49.00
N PHE A 17 56.49 -20.53 49.94
CA PHE A 17 56.73 -20.49 51.42
C PHE A 17 58.15 -20.12 51.93
N VAL A 18 58.36 -19.45 53.09
CA VAL A 18 57.58 -18.41 53.81
C VAL A 18 58.42 -17.66 54.89
N THR A 19 57.89 -16.53 55.36
CA THR A 19 58.34 -15.52 56.36
C THR A 19 59.25 -15.86 57.56
N LEU A 20 59.96 -14.81 58.03
CA LEU A 20 60.56 -14.58 59.38
C LEU A 20 61.87 -15.39 59.65
N PHE A 21 62.85 -14.89 60.43
CA PHE A 21 62.77 -14.06 61.65
C PHE A 21 63.81 -12.91 61.75
N VAL A 22 63.75 -12.20 62.90
CA VAL A 22 64.62 -11.10 63.34
C VAL A 22 66.01 -11.62 63.77
N GLY A 23 67.00 -10.72 63.81
CA GLY A 23 68.43 -10.99 63.94
C GLY A 23 68.90 -11.79 65.16
N CYS A 24 70.19 -12.16 65.10
CA CYS A 24 70.94 -12.71 66.22
C CYS A 24 71.85 -11.63 66.83
N ASP A 25 71.53 -11.23 68.06
CA ASP A 25 72.57 -10.97 69.05
C ASP A 25 73.07 -12.33 69.59
N CYS A 26 74.15 -12.34 70.36
CA CYS A 26 74.89 -13.54 70.74
C CYS A 26 74.12 -14.51 71.64
N GLN A 27 74.30 -15.82 71.41
CA GLN A 27 74.87 -16.68 72.44
C GLN A 27 75.47 -17.99 71.89
N GLU A 28 76.49 -18.49 72.58
CA GLU A 28 77.21 -19.74 72.27
C GLU A 28 76.46 -20.97 72.82
N THR A 29 76.72 -22.16 72.26
CA THR A 29 77.48 -23.22 72.98
C THR A 29 77.64 -24.53 72.18
N GLY A 30 78.83 -25.13 72.24
CA GLY A 30 78.97 -26.59 72.33
C GLY A 30 79.12 -27.43 71.06
N GLY A 31 80.32 -27.43 70.45
CA GLY A 31 80.91 -28.66 69.87
C GLY A 31 80.92 -28.79 68.34
N LEU A 32 82.05 -28.44 67.71
CA LEU A 32 82.38 -28.78 66.32
C LEU A 32 83.84 -29.23 66.20
N GLY A 33 84.13 -30.13 65.27
CA GLY A 33 85.48 -30.62 64.98
C GLY A 33 86.34 -29.59 64.22
N SER A 34 87.66 -29.67 64.35
CA SER A 34 88.60 -28.68 63.81
C SER A 34 88.78 -28.79 62.28
N THR A 35 88.49 -27.68 61.60
CA THR A 35 88.67 -27.51 60.15
C THR A 35 90.13 -27.69 59.72
N ARG A 36 90.36 -28.39 58.61
CA ARG A 36 91.66 -28.53 57.94
C ARG A 36 91.64 -27.90 56.54
N HIS A 37 92.68 -27.18 56.15
CA HIS A 37 92.73 -26.42 54.89
C HIS A 37 94.12 -26.47 54.23
N LEU A 38 94.21 -27.10 53.05
CA LEU A 38 95.40 -27.19 52.21
C LEU A 38 95.27 -26.24 51.00
N VAL A 39 96.33 -25.50 50.65
CA VAL A 39 96.32 -24.55 49.51
C VAL A 39 97.56 -24.69 48.63
N ALA A 40 97.42 -24.32 47.35
CA ALA A 40 98.51 -24.19 46.38
C ALA A 40 98.75 -22.71 46.05
N ALA A 41 100.01 -22.33 45.82
CA ALA A 41 100.39 -21.00 45.35
C ALA A 41 101.49 -21.11 44.29
N PRO A 42 101.26 -20.69 43.03
CA PRO A 42 99.98 -20.22 42.47
C PRO A 42 98.93 -21.34 42.33
N GLU A 43 97.67 -20.95 42.14
CA GLU A 43 96.54 -21.90 41.93
C GLU A 43 96.52 -22.51 40.52
N SER A 44 97.28 -21.95 39.56
CA SER A 44 97.48 -22.48 38.20
C SER A 44 98.83 -22.01 37.64
N ILE A 45 99.31 -22.67 36.59
CA ILE A 45 100.62 -22.43 35.98
C ILE A 45 100.46 -22.16 34.47
N SER A 46 101.24 -21.24 33.91
CA SER A 46 101.20 -20.89 32.47
C SER A 46 102.60 -20.96 31.86
N PHE A 47 102.65 -21.29 30.56
CA PHE A 47 103.87 -21.44 29.79
C PHE A 47 103.75 -20.73 28.43
N ASP A 48 104.80 -20.03 28.02
CA ASP A 48 104.87 -19.19 26.82
C ASP A 48 106.04 -19.53 25.87
N ALA A 49 106.75 -20.63 26.16
CA ALA A 49 107.82 -21.20 25.34
C ALA A 49 107.46 -21.33 23.85
N GLN A 50 108.38 -20.94 22.97
CA GLN A 50 108.23 -21.06 21.52
C GLN A 50 108.43 -22.51 21.04
N GLU A 51 107.97 -22.82 19.82
CA GLU A 51 108.11 -24.14 19.19
C GLU A 51 109.51 -24.75 19.37
N GLY A 52 109.59 -25.91 20.03
CA GLY A 52 110.83 -26.62 20.33
C GLY A 52 111.53 -26.27 21.66
N GLN A 53 111.10 -25.22 22.38
CA GLN A 53 111.69 -24.80 23.65
C GLN A 53 111.09 -25.52 24.88
N GLU A 54 111.82 -25.47 25.99
CA GLU A 54 111.42 -26.00 27.30
C GLU A 54 111.41 -24.90 28.38
N GLN A 55 110.52 -25.02 29.37
CA GLN A 55 110.30 -24.02 30.42
C GLN A 55 109.85 -24.70 31.72
N THR A 56 110.39 -24.29 32.87
CA THR A 56 110.07 -24.87 34.19
C THR A 56 109.43 -23.82 35.09
N GLN A 57 108.45 -24.23 35.89
CA GLN A 57 107.69 -23.42 36.84
C GLN A 57 107.55 -24.16 38.18
N GLU A 58 107.24 -23.42 39.25
CA GLU A 58 107.15 -23.96 40.62
C GLU A 58 105.78 -23.69 41.26
N VAL A 59 105.33 -24.56 42.16
CA VAL A 59 104.10 -24.38 42.95
C VAL A 59 104.30 -24.86 44.39
N LYS A 60 103.90 -24.02 45.35
CA LYS A 60 104.06 -24.25 46.78
C LYS A 60 102.76 -24.75 47.40
N ILE A 61 102.80 -25.88 48.10
CA ILE A 61 101.67 -26.49 48.81
C ILE A 61 101.82 -26.19 50.31
N THR A 62 100.77 -25.72 50.97
CA THR A 62 100.80 -25.25 52.38
C THR A 62 99.59 -25.75 53.17
N ALA A 63 99.82 -26.33 54.35
CA ALA A 63 98.76 -26.56 55.34
C ALA A 63 98.45 -25.23 56.03
N LYS A 64 97.31 -24.62 55.70
CA LYS A 64 96.93 -23.26 56.08
C LYS A 64 96.15 -23.20 57.40
N VAL A 65 95.43 -24.26 57.74
CA VAL A 65 94.69 -24.44 59.00
C VAL A 65 94.71 -25.93 59.34
N GLY A 66 95.02 -26.28 60.58
CA GLY A 66 95.21 -27.64 61.05
C GLY A 66 96.49 -28.32 60.52
N ALA A 67 96.93 -29.36 61.22
CA ALA A 67 97.87 -30.34 60.68
C ALA A 67 97.13 -31.28 59.70
N ILE A 68 97.76 -31.61 58.58
CA ILE A 68 97.12 -32.29 57.43
C ILE A 68 97.98 -33.48 57.01
N GLN A 69 97.41 -34.67 56.87
CA GLN A 69 98.08 -35.81 56.24
C GLN A 69 98.01 -35.66 54.71
N ILE A 70 99.16 -35.66 54.04
CA ILE A 70 99.27 -35.70 52.57
C ILE A 70 99.50 -37.16 52.16
N GLU A 71 98.65 -37.69 51.29
CA GLU A 71 98.68 -39.09 50.84
C GLU A 71 99.48 -39.28 49.55
N SER A 72 99.23 -38.43 48.54
CA SER A 72 99.85 -38.58 47.22
C SER A 72 99.84 -37.28 46.40
N VAL A 73 100.72 -37.22 45.38
CA VAL A 73 100.84 -36.12 44.43
C VAL A 73 101.08 -36.71 43.04
N SER A 74 100.34 -36.30 42.01
CA SER A 74 100.52 -36.83 40.65
C SER A 74 99.98 -35.92 39.53
N LEU A 75 100.63 -35.95 38.37
CA LEU A 75 100.07 -35.40 37.13
C LEU A 75 98.90 -36.28 36.65
N ILE A 76 97.78 -35.65 36.30
CA ILE A 76 96.57 -36.31 35.81
C ILE A 76 96.51 -36.28 34.28
N THR A 77 96.70 -35.10 33.67
CA THR A 77 96.71 -34.91 32.20
C THR A 77 98.00 -34.25 31.71
N GLY A 78 98.32 -34.42 30.42
CA GLY A 78 99.45 -33.75 29.77
C GLY A 78 100.83 -34.43 29.91
N LYS A 79 100.89 -35.67 30.41
CA LYS A 79 102.14 -36.42 30.74
C LYS A 79 103.17 -36.58 29.60
N SER A 80 102.81 -36.32 28.34
CA SER A 80 103.73 -36.33 27.20
C SER A 80 104.45 -34.99 26.96
N HIS A 81 104.02 -33.92 27.62
CA HIS A 81 104.55 -32.56 27.47
C HIS A 81 104.85 -31.85 28.80
N PHE A 82 104.33 -32.37 29.92
CA PHE A 82 104.57 -31.87 31.27
C PHE A 82 105.20 -32.95 32.17
N THR A 83 106.26 -32.60 32.90
CA THR A 83 106.99 -33.50 33.81
C THR A 83 107.06 -32.90 35.22
N LEU A 84 106.73 -33.68 36.25
CA LEU A 84 106.90 -33.34 37.66
C LEU A 84 108.27 -33.83 38.15
N LEU A 85 109.07 -32.97 38.77
CA LEU A 85 110.44 -33.28 39.18
C LEU A 85 110.48 -34.03 40.53
N GLN A 86 110.99 -35.26 40.51
CA GLN A 86 110.96 -36.23 41.63
C GLN A 86 111.76 -35.77 42.86
N ASP A 87 112.85 -35.04 42.68
CA ASP A 87 113.69 -34.47 43.74
C ASP A 87 112.95 -33.41 44.59
N THR A 88 111.85 -32.85 44.05
CA THR A 88 110.99 -31.88 44.74
C THR A 88 109.80 -32.53 45.45
N LEU A 89 109.64 -33.85 45.31
CA LEU A 89 108.56 -34.61 45.91
C LEU A 89 108.95 -35.10 47.32
N PRO A 90 108.23 -34.73 48.40
CA PRO A 90 108.50 -35.30 49.72
C PRO A 90 108.14 -36.80 49.74
N THR A 91 108.72 -37.55 50.68
CA THR A 91 108.26 -38.92 50.99
C THR A 91 106.86 -38.89 51.59
N LEU A 92 105.93 -39.64 50.99
CA LEU A 92 104.52 -39.72 51.36
C LEU A 92 104.12 -41.14 51.80
N PRO A 93 103.12 -41.32 52.69
CA PRO A 93 102.33 -40.26 53.32
C PRO A 93 103.11 -39.50 54.42
N MET A 94 102.77 -38.22 54.62
CA MET A 94 103.39 -37.37 55.65
C MET A 94 102.34 -36.51 56.37
N THR A 95 102.57 -36.15 57.63
CA THR A 95 101.86 -35.03 58.26
C THR A 95 102.56 -33.72 57.91
N LEU A 96 101.79 -32.72 57.51
CA LEU A 96 102.19 -31.34 57.29
C LEU A 96 101.51 -30.48 58.37
N GLU A 97 102.27 -30.03 59.36
CA GLU A 97 101.76 -29.22 60.50
C GLU A 97 101.19 -27.87 60.05
N GLU A 98 100.37 -27.23 60.89
CA GLU A 98 99.76 -25.94 60.54
C GLU A 98 100.83 -24.86 60.27
N GLY A 99 100.71 -24.19 59.12
CA GLY A 99 101.70 -23.24 58.60
C GLY A 99 102.86 -23.87 57.82
N ALA A 100 103.06 -25.19 57.90
CA ALA A 100 104.13 -25.88 57.18
C ALA A 100 103.81 -26.05 55.67
N SER A 101 104.86 -26.17 54.86
CA SER A 101 104.75 -26.17 53.40
C SER A 101 105.92 -26.82 52.68
N PHE A 102 105.68 -27.27 51.44
CA PHE A 102 106.69 -27.81 50.51
C PHE A 102 106.44 -27.27 49.09
N THR A 103 107.44 -27.34 48.20
CA THR A 103 107.38 -26.80 46.84
C THR A 103 107.67 -27.87 45.80
N LEU A 104 106.84 -27.94 44.75
CA LEU A 104 106.93 -28.84 43.61
C LEU A 104 107.37 -28.09 42.35
N LYS A 105 108.10 -28.75 41.44
CA LYS A 105 108.54 -28.15 40.16
C LYS A 105 108.06 -28.94 38.94
N ILE A 106 107.59 -28.22 37.92
CA ILE A 106 106.95 -28.78 36.72
C ILE A 106 107.59 -28.16 35.47
N THR A 107 108.05 -29.01 34.54
CA THR A 107 108.65 -28.61 33.25
C THR A 107 107.71 -28.88 32.08
N TYR A 108 107.60 -27.95 31.13
CA TYR A 108 106.85 -28.04 29.87
C TYR A 108 107.77 -28.04 28.65
N LYS A 109 107.36 -28.71 27.57
CA LYS A 109 108.01 -28.67 26.23
C LYS A 109 107.04 -28.32 25.11
N ALA A 110 107.33 -27.25 24.36
CA ALA A 110 106.44 -26.72 23.33
C ALA A 110 106.51 -27.51 22.00
N PRO A 111 105.38 -28.05 21.49
CA PRO A 111 105.33 -28.75 20.21
C PRO A 111 105.13 -27.79 19.02
N ALA A 112 105.24 -28.34 17.81
CA ALA A 112 104.84 -27.65 16.58
C ALA A 112 103.32 -27.57 16.43
N GLY A 113 102.82 -26.42 15.95
CA GLY A 113 101.40 -26.21 15.69
C GLY A 113 100.57 -25.84 16.93
N THR A 114 99.52 -26.61 17.23
CA THR A 114 98.58 -26.31 18.32
C THR A 114 99.04 -26.95 19.64
N PRO A 115 99.25 -26.19 20.72
CA PRO A 115 99.79 -26.73 21.97
C PRO A 115 98.73 -27.39 22.88
N PRO A 116 99.17 -28.24 23.84
CA PRO A 116 98.31 -29.02 24.72
C PRO A 116 98.00 -28.32 26.07
N THR A 117 97.17 -28.98 26.89
CA THR A 117 96.82 -28.61 28.28
C THR A 117 97.20 -29.72 29.27
N GLY A 118 97.29 -29.40 30.57
CA GLY A 118 97.66 -30.35 31.62
C GLY A 118 97.10 -30.01 33.01
N LEU A 119 97.26 -30.94 33.97
CA LEU A 119 96.69 -30.84 35.32
C LEU A 119 97.52 -31.65 36.34
N LEU A 120 97.85 -31.05 37.48
CA LEU A 120 98.51 -31.68 38.64
C LEU A 120 97.53 -31.79 39.82
N ARG A 121 97.56 -32.90 40.58
CA ARG A 121 96.71 -33.16 41.75
C ARG A 121 97.52 -33.53 43.00
N VAL A 122 97.10 -33.02 44.16
CA VAL A 122 97.51 -33.45 45.51
C VAL A 122 96.30 -34.09 46.20
N VAL A 123 96.52 -35.14 46.99
CA VAL A 123 95.50 -35.84 47.80
C VAL A 123 95.92 -35.85 49.27
N SER A 124 94.96 -35.63 50.17
CA SER A 124 95.19 -35.39 51.60
C SER A 124 93.96 -35.70 52.46
N ASP A 125 94.08 -35.65 53.78
CA ASP A 125 92.95 -35.71 54.73
C ASP A 125 92.25 -34.34 54.96
N SER A 126 92.61 -33.32 54.17
CA SER A 126 92.10 -31.96 54.34
C SER A 126 90.60 -31.85 54.08
N THR A 127 89.89 -31.09 54.93
CA THR A 127 88.46 -30.77 54.68
C THR A 127 88.25 -29.71 53.60
N ILE A 128 89.28 -28.91 53.29
CA ILE A 128 89.28 -27.87 52.26
C ILE A 128 90.59 -27.95 51.45
N PRO A 129 90.58 -28.04 50.12
CA PRO A 129 89.43 -28.31 49.25
C PRO A 129 88.71 -29.61 49.60
N ALA A 130 87.45 -29.72 49.18
CA ALA A 130 86.59 -30.85 49.49
C ALA A 130 87.16 -32.18 48.96
N GLU A 131 86.81 -33.28 49.64
CA GLU A 131 87.38 -34.62 49.40
C GLU A 131 88.92 -34.70 49.52
N GLY A 132 89.58 -33.68 50.10
CA GLY A 132 91.02 -33.64 50.29
C GLY A 132 91.86 -33.50 49.00
N LYS A 133 91.23 -33.19 47.86
CA LYS A 133 91.84 -33.17 46.53
C LYS A 133 92.07 -31.74 46.04
N LEU A 134 93.33 -31.39 45.79
CA LEU A 134 93.76 -30.06 45.35
C LEU A 134 94.33 -30.14 43.92
N ASP A 135 93.69 -29.46 42.97
CA ASP A 135 93.99 -29.50 41.52
C ASP A 135 94.60 -28.19 40.99
N ILE A 136 95.60 -28.28 40.11
CA ILE A 136 96.44 -27.17 39.62
C ILE A 136 96.62 -27.25 38.08
N PRO A 137 95.97 -26.38 37.26
CA PRO A 137 95.99 -26.42 35.77
C PRO A 137 97.24 -25.83 35.06
N LEU A 138 97.48 -26.20 33.78
CA LEU A 138 98.66 -25.83 32.94
C LEU A 138 98.25 -25.34 31.49
N LEU A 139 98.76 -24.20 30.96
CA LEU A 139 98.20 -23.41 29.79
C LEU A 139 99.21 -22.82 28.71
N THR A 140 98.78 -22.51 27.44
CA THR A 140 99.62 -22.26 26.19
C THR A 140 98.99 -21.37 25.00
N GLN A 141 99.64 -21.10 23.80
CA GLN A 141 99.22 -20.14 22.67
C GLN A 141 99.51 -20.49 21.12
N LEU A 142 99.19 -19.60 20.10
CA LEU A 142 99.11 -19.84 18.59
C LEU A 142 99.83 -18.81 17.61
N ASN A 143 99.82 -19.03 16.25
CA ASN A 143 100.66 -18.32 15.21
C ASN A 143 100.14 -18.29 13.69
N ASN A 144 99.92 -17.14 12.96
CA ASN A 144 99.56 -17.08 11.48
C ASN A 144 99.70 -15.70 10.71
N GLN A 145 99.27 -15.57 9.41
CA GLN A 145 99.33 -14.36 8.51
C GLN A 145 98.02 -13.50 8.47
N ARG A 146 98.08 -12.16 8.29
CA ARG A 146 96.88 -11.25 8.32
C ARG A 146 97.08 -9.83 7.71
N LEU A 147 96.22 -9.37 6.77
CA LEU A 147 96.15 -7.95 6.32
C LEU A 147 95.16 -7.14 7.18
N THR A 148 95.46 -5.85 7.41
CA THR A 148 94.52 -4.85 7.96
C THR A 148 94.60 -3.55 7.14
N LEU A 149 93.45 -2.91 6.87
CA LEU A 149 93.34 -1.60 6.20
C LEU A 149 92.72 -0.58 7.16
N THR A 150 93.31 0.61 7.25
CA THR A 150 92.86 1.68 8.16
C THR A 150 92.86 3.04 7.45
N PRO A 151 91.73 3.76 7.38
CA PRO A 151 90.37 3.34 7.78
C PRO A 151 89.76 2.33 6.79
N ASN A 152 88.92 1.43 7.31
CA ASN A 152 88.03 0.58 6.50
C ASN A 152 86.66 0.49 7.20
N PRO A 153 85.55 0.96 6.58
CA PRO A 153 85.47 1.66 5.29
C PRO A 153 86.06 3.07 5.31
N ALA A 154 86.42 3.61 4.15
CA ALA A 154 86.85 4.99 4.00
C ALA A 154 85.63 5.91 3.77
N ASN A 155 85.08 6.44 4.86
CA ASN A 155 83.91 7.32 4.85
C ASN A 155 84.32 8.80 4.94
N PHE A 156 83.94 9.58 3.92
CA PHE A 156 84.26 11.00 3.82
C PHE A 156 83.26 11.89 4.58
N GLY A 157 82.04 11.41 4.81
CA GLY A 157 80.94 12.17 5.41
C GLY A 157 80.18 13.04 4.40
N GLY A 158 79.45 14.02 4.93
CA GLY A 158 78.80 15.06 4.13
C GLY A 158 79.71 16.27 3.96
N LEU A 159 79.82 16.78 2.73
CA LEU A 159 80.54 18.01 2.39
C LEU A 159 79.59 19.02 1.72
N GLU A 160 79.92 20.31 1.72
CA GLU A 160 79.14 21.33 1.01
C GLU A 160 79.45 21.32 -0.51
N GLU A 161 78.61 21.97 -1.32
CA GLU A 161 78.79 22.00 -2.78
C GLU A 161 80.09 22.72 -3.15
N GLY A 162 81.00 22.01 -3.86
CA GLY A 162 82.33 22.52 -4.20
C GLY A 162 83.42 22.31 -3.15
N GLN A 163 83.16 21.60 -2.03
CA GLN A 163 84.18 21.20 -1.06
C GLN A 163 84.71 19.79 -1.36
N ASP A 164 86.04 19.63 -1.35
CA ASP A 164 86.74 18.36 -1.53
C ASP A 164 87.32 17.83 -0.22
N LYS A 165 87.52 16.51 -0.09
CA LYS A 165 88.21 15.92 1.07
C LYS A 165 89.09 14.72 0.67
N GLU A 166 90.28 14.64 1.25
CA GLU A 166 91.17 13.49 1.10
C GLU A 166 91.22 12.61 2.36
N ILE A 167 91.42 11.31 2.16
CA ILE A 167 91.70 10.33 3.20
C ILE A 167 92.91 9.50 2.76
N GLU A 168 93.93 9.44 3.62
CA GLU A 168 95.02 8.49 3.50
C GLU A 168 94.60 7.14 4.09
N VAL A 169 94.85 6.05 3.38
CA VAL A 169 94.59 4.68 3.81
C VAL A 169 95.93 3.96 3.99
N VAL A 170 96.11 3.35 5.15
CA VAL A 170 97.27 2.54 5.51
C VAL A 170 96.89 1.06 5.46
N GLY A 171 97.63 0.25 4.71
CA GLY A 171 97.54 -1.21 4.73
C GLY A 171 98.74 -1.81 5.45
N LYS A 172 98.51 -2.75 6.37
CA LYS A 172 99.54 -3.33 7.24
C LYS A 172 99.40 -4.85 7.34
N ASN A 173 100.53 -5.57 7.31
CA ASN A 173 100.54 -6.98 7.70
C ASN A 173 100.69 -7.08 9.23
N GLU A 174 99.68 -7.62 9.89
CA GLU A 174 99.64 -7.83 11.34
C GLU A 174 99.79 -9.30 11.75
N GLY A 175 100.07 -10.17 10.78
CA GLY A 175 100.43 -11.56 11.03
C GLY A 175 101.91 -11.75 11.34
N ARG A 176 102.26 -12.93 11.85
CA ARG A 176 103.64 -13.39 12.09
C ARG A 176 104.28 -14.06 10.85
N ALA A 177 103.60 -14.06 9.70
CA ALA A 177 104.09 -14.56 8.41
C ALA A 177 103.90 -13.53 7.29
N VAL A 178 104.67 -13.65 6.19
CA VAL A 178 104.75 -12.67 5.09
C VAL A 178 103.48 -12.67 4.22
N LEU A 179 102.94 -11.49 3.94
CA LEU A 179 101.75 -11.27 3.10
C LEU A 179 102.18 -10.95 1.65
N ASN A 180 101.45 -11.48 0.68
CA ASN A 180 101.73 -11.29 -0.75
C ASN A 180 100.45 -10.79 -1.45
N ILE A 181 100.43 -9.53 -1.91
CA ILE A 181 99.29 -8.90 -2.59
C ILE A 181 99.53 -8.94 -4.10
N GLU A 182 98.62 -9.56 -4.84
CA GLU A 182 98.73 -9.78 -6.30
C GLU A 182 98.11 -8.64 -7.11
N LYS A 183 97.03 -8.01 -6.62
CA LYS A 183 96.29 -6.95 -7.34
C LYS A 183 95.59 -5.96 -6.40
N ILE A 184 95.56 -4.68 -6.79
CA ILE A 184 94.77 -3.61 -6.15
C ILE A 184 94.07 -2.79 -7.25
N GLU A 185 92.74 -2.64 -7.20
CA GLU A 185 91.98 -1.89 -8.24
C GLU A 185 90.69 -1.22 -7.74
N LYS A 186 90.23 -0.17 -8.43
CA LYS A 186 88.91 0.47 -8.19
C LYS A 186 87.82 -0.32 -8.91
N ASP A 187 86.76 -0.68 -8.20
CA ASP A 187 85.59 -1.35 -8.77
C ASP A 187 84.86 -0.42 -9.77
N ALA A 188 84.51 -0.94 -10.95
CA ALA A 188 83.91 -0.18 -12.05
C ALA A 188 82.53 0.45 -11.73
N SER A 189 81.83 -0.01 -10.69
CA SER A 189 80.55 0.59 -10.24
C SER A 189 80.75 1.85 -9.38
N SER A 190 81.99 2.13 -8.95
CA SER A 190 82.34 3.23 -8.05
C SER A 190 82.20 4.61 -8.71
N SER A 191 81.61 5.55 -7.96
CA SER A 191 81.35 6.91 -8.45
C SER A 191 82.59 7.62 -9.02
N PRO A 192 82.44 8.47 -10.07
CA PRO A 192 83.48 9.40 -10.50
C PRO A 192 83.91 10.38 -9.39
N ALA A 193 83.07 10.57 -8.35
CA ALA A 193 83.40 11.38 -7.17
C ALA A 193 84.67 10.95 -6.44
N PHE A 194 85.08 9.67 -6.55
CA PHE A 194 86.30 9.14 -5.92
C PHE A 194 87.46 9.07 -6.91
N THR A 195 88.52 9.82 -6.63
CA THR A 195 89.76 9.87 -7.41
C THR A 195 90.98 9.52 -6.54
N PHE A 196 92.12 9.20 -7.16
CA PHE A 196 93.36 8.84 -6.46
C PHE A 196 94.47 9.79 -6.91
N PRO A 197 94.79 10.86 -6.15
CA PRO A 197 95.77 11.86 -6.58
C PRO A 197 97.16 11.28 -6.88
N ASP A 198 97.61 10.35 -6.03
CA ASP A 198 98.91 9.69 -6.13
C ASP A 198 98.85 8.33 -6.89
N GLY A 199 97.67 7.95 -7.40
CA GLY A 199 97.38 6.61 -7.91
C GLY A 199 97.12 5.55 -6.83
N LEU A 200 96.99 4.29 -7.26
CA LEU A 200 96.92 3.12 -6.37
C LEU A 200 98.31 2.45 -6.24
N PRO A 201 98.61 1.72 -5.16
CA PRO A 201 99.89 1.04 -5.01
C PRO A 201 100.14 0.02 -6.14
N LYS A 202 101.38 -0.03 -6.64
CA LYS A 202 101.77 -0.98 -7.69
C LYS A 202 101.79 -2.40 -7.15
N THR A 203 101.37 -3.37 -7.97
CA THR A 203 101.35 -4.80 -7.62
C THR A 203 102.07 -5.65 -8.68
N PRO A 204 102.58 -6.85 -8.34
CA PRO A 204 102.51 -7.52 -7.02
C PRO A 204 103.34 -6.80 -5.95
N LEU A 205 102.94 -6.96 -4.68
CA LEU A 205 103.49 -6.27 -3.51
C LEU A 205 103.64 -7.26 -2.33
N GLU A 206 104.87 -7.46 -1.86
CA GLU A 206 105.17 -8.24 -0.65
C GLU A 206 105.16 -7.32 0.58
N VAL A 207 104.66 -7.81 1.71
CA VAL A 207 104.57 -7.06 2.99
C VAL A 207 104.93 -7.98 4.16
N LYS A 208 106.06 -7.72 4.82
CA LYS A 208 106.58 -8.53 5.94
C LYS A 208 105.80 -8.32 7.24
N PRO A 209 105.90 -9.22 8.24
CA PRO A 209 105.29 -9.04 9.56
C PRO A 209 105.57 -7.65 10.15
N GLY A 210 104.51 -6.88 10.41
CA GLY A 210 104.57 -5.51 10.94
C GLY A 210 104.71 -4.39 9.89
N GLU A 211 105.08 -4.71 8.64
CA GLU A 211 105.30 -3.73 7.56
C GLU A 211 103.98 -3.13 7.03
N SER A 212 104.05 -1.93 6.44
CA SER A 212 102.87 -1.18 5.98
C SER A 212 103.11 -0.42 4.66
N PHE A 213 102.06 -0.30 3.85
CA PHE A 213 101.98 0.52 2.64
C PHE A 213 100.86 1.57 2.77
N LYS A 214 100.83 2.57 1.88
CA LYS A 214 99.88 3.69 1.92
C LYS A 214 99.39 4.11 0.53
N PHE A 215 98.22 4.74 0.47
CA PHE A 215 97.72 5.50 -0.69
C PHE A 215 96.65 6.51 -0.27
N LYS A 216 96.36 7.52 -1.11
CA LYS A 216 95.31 8.51 -0.86
C LYS A 216 94.09 8.33 -1.75
N ILE A 217 92.93 8.70 -1.22
CA ILE A 217 91.66 8.76 -1.92
C ILE A 217 91.08 10.15 -1.72
N LYS A 218 90.71 10.82 -2.82
CA LYS A 218 90.04 12.13 -2.82
C LYS A 218 88.57 11.96 -3.19
N PHE A 219 87.68 12.59 -2.42
CA PHE A 219 86.25 12.68 -2.67
C PHE A 219 85.85 14.12 -3.04
N SER A 220 85.16 14.24 -4.18
CA SER A 220 84.55 15.47 -4.71
C SER A 220 83.05 15.21 -4.91
N PRO A 221 82.14 15.78 -4.08
CA PRO A 221 80.72 15.43 -4.11
C PRO A 221 80.06 15.76 -5.45
N THR A 222 79.25 14.84 -5.95
CA THR A 222 78.37 15.10 -7.09
C THR A 222 76.92 15.35 -6.62
N GLN A 223 76.02 15.69 -7.55
CA GLN A 223 74.58 15.73 -7.24
C GLN A 223 73.95 14.33 -7.01
N ARG A 224 74.72 13.25 -7.18
CA ARG A 224 74.31 11.88 -6.86
C ARG A 224 74.35 11.67 -5.34
N LYS A 225 73.28 11.16 -4.75
CA LYS A 225 73.20 10.92 -3.29
C LYS A 225 72.78 9.47 -2.98
N PRO A 226 73.54 8.71 -2.18
CA PRO A 226 74.95 8.92 -1.81
C PRO A 226 75.90 8.64 -2.99
N ASP A 227 77.13 9.18 -2.90
CA ASP A 227 78.24 8.75 -3.73
C ASP A 227 78.95 7.57 -3.05
N LEU A 228 79.06 6.43 -3.75
CA LEU A 228 79.61 5.17 -3.23
C LEU A 228 80.71 4.62 -4.15
N GLY A 229 81.63 3.86 -3.57
CA GLY A 229 82.69 3.16 -4.31
C GLY A 229 83.32 2.00 -3.55
N LYS A 230 84.26 1.30 -4.19
CA LYS A 230 85.04 0.21 -3.59
C LYS A 230 86.44 0.14 -4.20
N ILE A 231 87.39 -0.35 -3.41
CA ILE A 231 88.70 -0.81 -3.86
C ILE A 231 88.83 -2.30 -3.50
N LEU A 232 89.38 -3.08 -4.42
CA LEU A 232 89.49 -4.54 -4.35
C LEU A 232 90.96 -4.93 -4.22
N PHE A 233 91.25 -5.85 -3.28
CA PHE A 233 92.60 -6.37 -2.98
C PHE A 233 92.61 -7.90 -3.13
N THR A 234 93.55 -8.45 -3.89
CA THR A 234 93.75 -9.90 -4.05
C THR A 234 95.12 -10.31 -3.51
N CYS A 235 95.23 -11.42 -2.78
CA CYS A 235 96.45 -11.89 -2.14
C CYS A 235 96.69 -13.40 -2.35
N LYS A 236 97.96 -13.77 -2.50
CA LYS A 236 98.36 -15.18 -2.56
C LYS A 236 98.11 -15.85 -1.20
N GLY A 237 97.09 -16.71 -1.13
CA GLY A 237 96.64 -17.33 0.11
C GLY A 237 95.55 -16.56 0.88
N GLY A 238 94.92 -15.56 0.24
CA GLY A 238 93.79 -14.81 0.79
C GLY A 238 94.19 -13.64 1.69
N CYS A 239 93.63 -12.47 1.43
CA CYS A 239 93.87 -11.26 2.22
C CYS A 239 93.08 -11.26 3.54
N SER A 240 91.93 -11.94 3.59
CA SER A 240 90.89 -11.72 4.61
C SER A 240 91.37 -12.01 6.05
N PRO A 241 91.15 -11.10 7.02
CA PRO A 241 91.55 -11.27 8.41
C PRO A 241 90.62 -12.18 9.24
N GLU A 242 89.48 -12.62 8.71
CA GLU A 242 88.37 -13.23 9.47
C GLU A 242 88.08 -14.71 9.14
N ASP A 243 89.12 -15.54 9.06
CA ASP A 243 88.97 -16.98 9.39
C ASP A 243 90.32 -17.59 9.85
N PRO A 244 90.39 -18.33 10.99
CA PRO A 244 91.56 -19.14 11.33
C PRO A 244 91.84 -20.27 10.32
N ASN A 245 90.83 -20.78 9.61
CA ASN A 245 90.97 -21.75 8.51
C ASN A 245 91.42 -21.03 7.22
N PRO A 246 92.61 -21.35 6.66
CA PRO A 246 93.10 -20.71 5.44
C PRO A 246 92.14 -20.85 4.25
N ASN A 247 91.41 -21.97 4.15
CA ASN A 247 90.58 -22.30 2.98
C ASN A 247 89.30 -21.45 2.86
N ASN A 248 88.93 -20.71 3.91
CA ASN A 248 87.75 -19.82 3.91
C ASN A 248 88.09 -18.36 3.57
N ARG A 249 89.38 -18.01 3.45
CA ARG A 249 89.84 -16.63 3.21
C ARG A 249 89.62 -16.21 1.76
N LYS A 250 88.42 -15.70 1.49
CA LYS A 250 87.99 -15.28 0.15
C LYS A 250 88.59 -13.92 -0.24
N ASP A 251 89.02 -13.86 -1.49
CA ASP A 251 89.39 -12.64 -2.20
C ASP A 251 88.34 -12.28 -3.27
N PRO A 252 88.26 -11.02 -3.72
CA PRO A 252 89.04 -9.88 -3.23
C PRO A 252 88.53 -9.36 -1.87
N PHE A 253 89.46 -8.98 -1.00
CA PHE A 253 89.15 -8.17 0.18
C PHE A 253 88.77 -6.75 -0.25
N ILE A 254 87.73 -6.19 0.36
CA ILE A 254 87.07 -4.97 -0.11
C ILE A 254 87.28 -3.84 0.90
N LEU A 255 87.65 -2.67 0.38
CA LEU A 255 87.58 -1.38 1.06
C LEU A 255 86.41 -0.55 0.48
N PRO A 256 85.28 -0.42 1.18
CA PRO A 256 84.17 0.43 0.74
C PRO A 256 84.48 1.91 0.92
N LEU A 257 83.96 2.74 0.00
CA LEU A 257 84.07 4.20 -0.02
C LEU A 257 82.67 4.83 0.04
N SER A 258 82.48 5.90 0.80
CA SER A 258 81.20 6.61 0.87
C SER A 258 81.34 8.11 1.15
N GLY A 259 80.46 8.92 0.54
CA GLY A 259 80.36 10.36 0.78
C GLY A 259 79.03 10.94 0.30
N THR A 260 78.68 12.13 0.78
CA THR A 260 77.44 12.84 0.40
C THR A 260 77.64 14.35 0.30
N ILE A 261 76.67 15.03 -0.33
CA ILE A 261 76.55 16.49 -0.35
C ILE A 261 75.49 16.95 0.66
N ALA A 262 75.92 17.74 1.65
CA ALA A 262 75.12 18.30 2.73
C ALA A 262 74.15 19.38 2.25
N ILE A 263 72.94 19.39 2.80
CA ILE A 263 71.88 20.39 2.51
C ILE A 263 71.11 20.71 3.79
N PRO A 264 70.55 21.92 3.96
CA PRO A 264 69.59 22.21 5.02
C PRO A 264 68.25 21.51 4.73
N SER A 265 67.47 21.24 5.78
CA SER A 265 66.06 20.88 5.58
C SER A 265 65.18 21.31 6.73
N ILE A 266 64.08 21.99 6.42
CA ILE A 266 63.15 22.55 7.40
C ILE A 266 61.99 21.58 7.71
N GLU A 267 61.74 21.42 9.00
CA GLU A 267 60.57 20.74 9.58
C GLU A 267 59.87 21.73 10.51
N VAL A 268 58.53 21.74 10.52
CA VAL A 268 57.74 22.60 11.42
C VAL A 268 56.69 21.77 12.14
N GLU A 269 56.72 21.81 13.48
CA GLU A 269 55.86 20.98 14.33
C GLU A 269 55.27 21.79 15.51
N PRO A 270 53.94 21.84 15.68
CA PRO A 270 52.91 21.46 14.71
C PRO A 270 52.83 22.46 13.53
N ASN A 271 52.29 22.04 12.39
CA ASN A 271 52.00 22.92 11.25
C ASN A 271 50.65 23.66 11.37
N ALA A 272 49.93 23.51 12.49
CA ALA A 272 48.75 24.29 12.81
C ALA A 272 48.59 24.51 14.32
N LEU A 273 48.10 25.68 14.72
CA LEU A 273 47.76 26.04 16.09
C LEU A 273 46.26 26.35 16.18
N ASP A 274 45.47 25.38 16.64
CA ASP A 274 44.09 25.61 17.10
C ASP A 274 44.10 26.02 18.57
N TYR A 275 43.65 27.23 18.87
CA TYR A 275 43.55 27.80 20.22
C TYR A 275 42.24 27.41 20.93
N GLY A 276 41.31 26.76 20.23
CA GLY A 276 40.00 26.41 20.75
C GLY A 276 39.14 27.65 20.99
N PHE A 277 38.34 27.62 22.05
CA PHE A 277 37.52 28.74 22.48
C PHE A 277 38.27 29.56 23.55
N VAL A 278 38.40 30.86 23.34
CA VAL A 278 39.04 31.80 24.29
C VAL A 278 38.07 32.94 24.59
N GLN A 279 37.87 33.25 25.86
CA GLN A 279 36.99 34.33 26.30
C GLN A 279 37.51 35.69 25.80
N SER A 280 36.58 36.56 25.36
CA SER A 280 36.91 37.93 24.93
C SER A 280 37.81 38.64 25.96
N GLY A 281 38.86 39.30 25.47
CA GLY A 281 39.84 40.02 26.30
C GLY A 281 40.90 39.16 26.98
N LYS A 282 40.76 37.82 27.02
CA LYS A 282 41.82 36.91 27.47
C LYS A 282 42.87 36.71 26.38
N VAL A 283 44.08 36.34 26.78
CA VAL A 283 45.20 35.96 25.90
C VAL A 283 45.53 34.50 26.12
N VAL A 284 45.75 33.75 25.04
CA VAL A 284 46.31 32.38 25.09
C VAL A 284 47.48 32.29 24.13
N THR A 285 48.62 31.81 24.60
CA THR A 285 49.86 31.68 23.82
C THR A 285 50.11 30.21 23.52
N LYS A 286 50.48 29.90 22.26
CA LYS A 286 50.93 28.57 21.83
C LYS A 286 52.22 28.69 21.02
N THR A 287 53.00 27.61 20.97
CA THR A 287 54.27 27.57 20.23
C THR A 287 54.25 26.54 19.11
N PHE A 288 55.02 26.81 18.05
CA PHE A 288 55.48 25.82 17.08
C PHE A 288 57.00 25.82 16.99
N LYS A 289 57.58 24.68 16.60
CA LYS A 289 59.03 24.49 16.49
C LYS A 289 59.45 24.42 15.04
N VAL A 290 60.38 25.29 14.65
CA VAL A 290 61.12 25.18 13.39
C VAL A 290 62.39 24.39 13.66
N ARG A 291 62.58 23.23 13.03
CA ARG A 291 63.78 22.38 13.17
C ARG A 291 64.58 22.34 11.87
N ASN A 292 65.90 22.23 12.01
CA ASN A 292 66.75 21.80 10.90
C ASN A 292 67.01 20.29 11.00
N ARG A 293 66.44 19.53 10.06
CA ARG A 293 66.70 18.08 9.86
C ARG A 293 67.78 17.81 8.82
N GLY A 294 68.29 18.85 8.16
CA GLY A 294 69.38 18.77 7.20
C GLY A 294 70.76 18.66 7.86
N ALA A 295 71.76 18.43 7.01
CA ALA A 295 73.17 18.31 7.39
C ALA A 295 73.97 19.63 7.20
N ALA A 296 73.37 20.66 6.59
CA ALA A 296 73.95 21.99 6.44
C ALA A 296 73.07 23.07 7.10
N LEU A 297 73.58 24.30 7.21
CA LEU A 297 72.96 25.39 7.95
C LEU A 297 71.63 25.87 7.33
N LEU A 298 70.54 25.72 8.08
CA LEU A 298 69.22 26.23 7.71
C LEU A 298 69.12 27.70 8.09
N LYS A 299 69.04 28.58 7.10
CA LYS A 299 68.83 30.02 7.27
C LYS A 299 67.35 30.34 7.05
N ILE A 300 66.71 30.95 8.04
CA ILE A 300 65.37 31.50 7.94
C ILE A 300 65.51 33.01 7.68
N SER A 301 65.10 33.49 6.51
CA SER A 301 65.18 34.92 6.20
C SER A 301 64.10 35.71 6.95
N GLN A 302 62.88 35.18 7.03
CA GLN A 302 61.73 35.86 7.65
C GLN A 302 60.69 34.85 8.17
N ILE A 303 60.11 35.14 9.34
CA ILE A 303 58.89 34.56 9.90
C ILE A 303 57.90 35.71 10.14
N THR A 304 56.76 35.69 9.45
CA THR A 304 55.77 36.77 9.52
C THR A 304 54.33 36.25 9.37
N PHE A 305 53.33 37.10 9.59
CA PHE A 305 51.94 36.79 9.21
C PHE A 305 51.71 37.05 7.73
N LYS A 306 51.06 36.10 7.05
CA LYS A 306 50.53 36.26 5.69
C LYS A 306 49.46 37.35 5.67
N ALA A 307 49.46 38.16 4.61
CA ALA A 307 48.44 39.19 4.39
C ALA A 307 47.02 38.59 4.42
N GLY A 308 46.10 39.23 5.14
CA GLY A 308 44.74 38.73 5.38
C GLY A 308 44.56 37.90 6.66
N SER A 309 45.63 37.66 7.43
CA SER A 309 45.52 37.07 8.78
C SER A 309 44.76 37.98 9.75
N SER A 310 43.95 37.40 10.65
CA SER A 310 43.22 38.17 11.67
C SER A 310 44.16 38.84 12.66
N GLY A 311 43.94 40.15 12.90
CA GLY A 311 44.58 40.93 13.95
C GLY A 311 44.18 40.55 15.39
N ALA A 312 43.56 39.40 15.60
CA ALA A 312 43.45 38.75 16.91
C ALA A 312 44.67 37.85 17.22
N PHE A 313 45.55 37.58 16.26
CA PHE A 313 46.83 36.88 16.46
C PHE A 313 48.01 37.84 16.53
N PHE A 314 48.96 37.56 17.43
CA PHE A 314 50.12 38.41 17.68
C PHE A 314 51.40 37.59 17.83
N MET A 315 52.47 38.00 17.14
CA MET A 315 53.85 37.55 17.34
C MET A 315 54.79 38.66 16.82
N PRO A 316 56.04 38.75 17.29
CA PRO A 316 57.05 39.57 16.62
C PRO A 316 57.38 38.99 15.24
N VAL A 317 57.67 39.86 14.26
CA VAL A 317 58.38 39.43 13.04
C VAL A 317 59.77 38.99 13.45
N LEU A 318 60.23 37.84 12.92
CA LEU A 318 61.56 37.31 13.20
C LEU A 318 62.34 37.14 11.89
N GLU A 319 63.56 37.63 11.84
CA GLU A 319 64.39 37.62 10.63
C GLU A 319 65.78 37.06 10.91
N ASN A 320 66.47 36.62 9.85
CA ASN A 320 67.88 36.21 9.88
C ASN A 320 68.22 35.16 10.96
N ILE A 321 67.38 34.13 11.11
CA ILE A 321 67.60 33.05 12.09
C ILE A 321 68.42 31.92 11.44
N ASP A 322 69.65 31.73 11.93
CA ASP A 322 70.49 30.58 11.59
C ASP A 322 70.20 29.39 12.54
N ILE A 323 69.76 28.25 11.99
CA ILE A 323 69.43 27.02 12.72
C ILE A 323 70.40 25.90 12.31
N GLN A 324 71.31 25.55 13.23
CA GLN A 324 72.32 24.50 13.05
C GLN A 324 71.69 23.12 12.81
N PRO A 325 72.36 22.18 12.11
CA PRO A 325 71.90 20.79 11.96
C PRO A 325 71.45 20.16 13.28
N GLY A 326 70.24 19.60 13.31
CA GLY A 326 69.61 19.02 14.51
C GLY A 326 69.06 20.03 15.52
N ALA A 327 69.40 21.31 15.42
CA ALA A 327 68.88 22.36 16.29
C ALA A 327 67.44 22.78 15.90
N ASN A 328 66.81 23.55 16.78
CA ASN A 328 65.45 24.05 16.59
C ASN A 328 65.21 25.41 17.26
N LYS A 329 64.19 26.11 16.77
CA LYS A 329 63.72 27.40 17.26
C LYS A 329 62.23 27.29 17.59
N ASP A 330 61.87 27.48 18.85
CA ASP A 330 60.48 27.76 19.25
C ASP A 330 60.06 29.16 18.78
N VAL A 331 58.86 29.26 18.22
CA VAL A 331 58.16 30.50 17.87
C VAL A 331 56.84 30.52 18.64
N ALA A 332 56.63 31.58 19.43
CA ALA A 332 55.39 31.78 20.20
C ALA A 332 54.43 32.71 19.44
N VAL A 333 53.16 32.32 19.41
CA VAL A 333 52.07 33.11 18.82
C VAL A 333 50.94 33.22 19.85
N GLU A 334 50.52 34.45 20.12
CA GLU A 334 49.42 34.76 21.03
C GLU A 334 48.10 34.92 20.26
N TYR A 335 46.99 34.55 20.90
CA TYR A 335 45.63 34.78 20.43
C TYR A 335 44.83 35.56 21.48
N LYS A 336 44.27 36.70 21.08
CA LYS A 336 43.52 37.63 21.93
C LYS A 336 42.23 38.10 21.22
N PRO A 337 41.11 37.37 21.34
CA PRO A 337 39.85 37.77 20.73
C PRO A 337 39.24 39.01 21.38
N SER A 338 38.70 39.91 20.55
CA SER A 338 37.93 41.08 20.98
C SER A 338 36.41 40.84 20.87
N ALA A 339 35.86 40.68 19.66
CA ALA A 339 34.42 40.39 19.48
C ALA A 339 34.09 39.66 18.16
N VAL A 340 33.46 38.48 18.30
CA VAL A 340 32.75 37.72 17.26
C VAL A 340 33.61 37.11 16.11
N VAL A 341 33.07 36.06 15.48
CA VAL A 341 33.63 35.26 14.37
C VAL A 341 34.81 34.35 14.74
N GLU A 342 35.00 33.30 13.94
CA GLU A 342 36.15 32.41 13.96
C GLU A 342 37.38 33.15 13.37
N ASN A 343 38.41 33.32 14.18
CA ASN A 343 39.65 33.97 13.78
C ASN A 343 40.56 32.96 13.07
N ARG A 344 41.07 33.37 11.91
CA ARG A 344 42.00 32.60 11.08
C ARG A 344 43.21 33.45 10.72
N GLY A 345 44.36 32.81 10.57
CA GLY A 345 45.59 33.45 10.14
C GLY A 345 46.60 32.42 9.67
N THR A 346 47.67 32.87 9.05
CA THR A 346 48.72 32.00 8.53
C THR A 346 50.07 32.66 8.80
N VAL A 347 51.03 31.90 9.34
CA VAL A 347 52.42 32.34 9.50
C VAL A 347 53.25 31.77 8.36
N GLU A 348 53.94 32.62 7.61
CA GLU A 348 54.86 32.25 6.54
C GLU A 348 56.31 32.27 7.04
N ILE A 349 57.03 31.18 6.77
CA ILE A 349 58.41 30.94 7.18
C ILE A 349 59.25 30.77 5.91
N HIS A 350 60.11 31.74 5.60
CA HIS A 350 60.95 31.74 4.40
C HIS A 350 62.34 31.19 4.72
N SER A 351 62.84 30.23 3.94
CA SER A 351 64.10 29.53 4.24
C SER A 351 64.97 29.20 3.03
N ASN A 352 66.23 28.84 3.29
CA ASN A 352 67.16 28.30 2.29
C ASN A 352 67.02 26.78 2.03
N ASP A 353 66.01 26.08 2.57
CA ASP A 353 65.72 24.69 2.16
C ASP A 353 65.36 24.70 0.66
N PRO A 354 66.13 24.01 -0.21
CA PRO A 354 65.88 24.04 -1.65
C PRO A 354 64.55 23.42 -2.06
N SER A 355 63.99 22.53 -1.21
CA SER A 355 62.70 21.85 -1.39
C SER A 355 61.52 22.56 -0.70
N LYS A 356 61.78 23.37 0.33
CA LYS A 356 60.76 24.04 1.16
C LYS A 356 61.13 25.50 1.46
N LYS A 357 61.30 26.29 0.41
CA LYS A 357 61.67 27.72 0.47
C LYS A 357 60.66 28.58 1.25
N VAL A 358 59.39 28.15 1.33
CA VAL A 358 58.37 28.72 2.21
C VAL A 358 57.58 27.58 2.88
N ILE A 359 57.29 27.70 4.17
CA ILE A 359 56.32 26.87 4.90
C ILE A 359 55.26 27.77 5.54
N GLU A 360 54.00 27.31 5.52
CA GLU A 360 52.88 27.92 6.22
C GLU A 360 52.54 27.18 7.52
N VAL A 361 52.26 27.92 8.60
CA VAL A 361 51.62 27.42 9.83
C VAL A 361 50.25 28.03 9.96
N GLN A 362 49.20 27.21 10.03
CA GLN A 362 47.81 27.69 10.06
C GLN A 362 47.33 27.97 11.48
N LEU A 363 46.65 29.10 11.69
CA LEU A 363 46.16 29.55 13.00
C LEU A 363 44.63 29.56 13.01
N LEU A 364 44.05 29.03 14.09
CA LEU A 364 42.60 28.94 14.27
C LEU A 364 42.23 29.28 15.71
N GLY A 365 41.27 30.20 15.91
CA GLY A 365 40.81 30.57 17.25
C GLY A 365 39.34 30.98 17.24
N LYS A 366 38.61 30.64 18.29
CA LYS A 366 37.18 30.98 18.46
C LYS A 366 36.99 31.81 19.71
N VAL A 367 35.95 32.65 19.71
CA VAL A 367 35.55 33.39 20.91
C VAL A 367 34.66 32.48 21.76
N SER A 368 34.98 32.32 23.05
CA SER A 368 34.16 31.56 24.00
C SER A 368 32.78 32.19 24.14
N ALA A 369 31.74 31.45 23.78
CA ALA A 369 30.38 31.92 23.62
C ALA A 369 29.39 30.74 23.46
N PRO A 370 28.11 30.91 23.85
CA PRO A 370 27.06 30.00 23.45
C PRO A 370 26.83 30.12 21.93
N LYS A 371 26.58 29.01 21.24
CA LYS A 371 26.35 29.04 19.79
C LYS A 371 25.20 28.17 19.36
N ILE A 372 24.15 28.78 18.82
CA ILE A 372 22.95 28.06 18.37
C ILE A 372 23.18 27.44 16.99
N LYS A 373 22.83 26.15 16.86
CA LYS A 373 22.67 25.46 15.58
C LYS A 373 21.28 24.86 15.52
N VAL A 374 20.45 25.37 14.61
CA VAL A 374 19.12 24.83 14.31
C VAL A 374 19.22 23.97 13.05
N THR A 375 18.62 22.78 13.06
CA THR A 375 18.67 21.88 11.89
C THR A 375 17.37 21.05 11.79
N PRO A 376 16.68 21.05 10.63
CA PRO A 376 16.91 21.90 9.45
C PRO A 376 16.53 23.37 9.70
N THR A 377 16.98 24.29 8.84
CA THR A 377 16.57 25.72 8.84
C THR A 377 15.26 25.98 8.07
N LYS A 378 14.67 24.95 7.46
CA LYS A 378 13.36 24.98 6.81
C LYS A 378 12.59 23.70 7.13
N LEU A 379 11.34 23.83 7.57
CA LEU A 379 10.38 22.72 7.68
C LEU A 379 9.47 22.71 6.45
N ALA A 380 9.85 21.89 5.47
CA ALA A 380 9.05 21.63 4.28
C ALA A 380 8.06 20.48 4.56
N PHE A 381 6.84 20.83 4.93
CA PHE A 381 5.74 19.86 5.11
C PHE A 381 5.30 19.29 3.76
N GLY A 382 5.34 20.10 2.70
CA GLY A 382 4.88 19.72 1.35
C GLY A 382 3.40 19.36 1.33
N LYS A 383 2.99 18.62 0.29
CA LYS A 383 1.63 18.12 0.09
C LYS A 383 1.19 17.24 1.28
N ALA A 384 0.20 17.71 2.06
CA ALA A 384 -0.30 17.01 3.24
C ALA A 384 -1.85 16.93 3.24
N PRO A 385 -2.46 15.74 3.31
CA PRO A 385 -3.93 15.58 3.30
C PRO A 385 -4.59 15.54 4.70
N ILE A 386 -3.77 15.47 5.75
CA ILE A 386 -4.14 15.52 7.18
C ILE A 386 -2.94 16.06 7.99
N LYS A 387 -3.16 16.32 9.29
CA LYS A 387 -2.14 16.72 10.29
C LYS A 387 -0.77 16.06 10.05
N LYS A 388 0.26 16.88 9.86
CA LYS A 388 1.67 16.46 9.73
C LYS A 388 2.51 17.16 10.78
N ILE A 389 3.50 16.47 11.36
CA ILE A 389 4.41 17.03 12.36
C ILE A 389 5.83 16.93 11.83
N LEU A 390 6.60 18.01 11.91
CA LEU A 390 8.04 18.04 11.63
C LEU A 390 8.74 18.83 12.73
N CYS A 391 9.98 18.47 13.05
CA CYS A 391 10.71 19.07 14.17
C CYS A 391 12.06 19.61 13.72
N VAL A 392 12.49 20.71 14.33
CA VAL A 392 13.89 21.14 14.31
C VAL A 392 14.60 20.61 15.54
N THR A 393 15.86 20.23 15.38
CA THR A 393 16.78 20.04 16.50
C THR A 393 17.50 21.37 16.74
N ILE A 394 17.47 21.84 17.98
CA ILE A 394 18.20 23.01 18.46
C ILE A 394 19.39 22.47 19.26
N ALA A 395 20.61 22.79 18.85
CA ALA A 395 21.83 22.33 19.51
C ALA A 395 22.72 23.51 19.91
N ASN A 396 23.38 23.40 21.07
CA ASN A 396 24.47 24.28 21.44
C ASN A 396 25.79 23.69 20.93
N VAL A 397 26.39 24.36 19.93
CA VAL A 397 27.71 24.03 19.37
C VAL A 397 28.78 25.01 19.82
N GLY A 398 28.49 25.80 20.86
CA GLY A 398 29.42 26.63 21.59
C GLY A 398 29.86 25.97 22.90
N ASP A 399 30.75 26.65 23.62
CA ASP A 399 31.39 26.18 24.85
C ASP A 399 30.81 26.79 26.13
N GLN A 400 29.86 27.72 26.01
CA GLN A 400 29.11 28.31 27.13
C GLN A 400 27.62 27.93 27.06
N PRO A 401 26.85 27.97 28.18
CA PRO A 401 25.43 27.62 28.19
C PRO A 401 24.58 28.52 27.28
N LEU A 402 23.90 27.90 26.31
CA LEU A 402 23.00 28.55 25.38
C LEU A 402 21.61 28.65 26.00
N GLU A 403 21.16 29.87 26.26
CA GLU A 403 19.78 30.15 26.67
C GLU A 403 18.95 30.52 25.44
N VAL A 404 17.80 29.87 25.29
CA VAL A 404 16.83 30.09 24.21
C VAL A 404 15.50 30.52 24.83
N GLU A 405 14.98 31.69 24.42
CA GLU A 405 13.64 32.16 24.83
C GLU A 405 12.55 31.22 24.27
N PRO A 406 11.35 31.19 24.88
CA PRO A 406 10.19 30.51 24.30
C PRO A 406 10.00 30.88 22.82
N ALA A 407 10.05 29.86 21.95
CA ALA A 407 9.94 30.02 20.51
C ALA A 407 8.59 30.65 20.10
N THR A 408 8.58 31.47 19.06
CA THR A 408 7.38 32.19 18.62
C THR A 408 7.11 31.97 17.14
N LEU A 409 5.83 31.92 16.75
CA LEU A 409 5.45 32.02 15.33
C LEU A 409 5.32 33.51 15.00
N VAL A 410 6.01 33.96 13.95
CA VAL A 410 6.06 35.38 13.57
C VAL A 410 4.72 35.80 12.95
N ALA A 411 4.29 37.04 13.17
CA ALA A 411 3.12 37.62 12.51
C ALA A 411 3.21 37.45 10.98
N GLY A 412 2.11 37.02 10.35
CA GLY A 412 2.08 36.57 8.95
C GLY A 412 2.28 35.06 8.76
N THR A 413 2.55 34.30 9.82
CA THR A 413 2.47 32.83 9.80
C THR A 413 1.01 32.37 9.71
N SER A 414 0.71 31.42 8.81
CA SER A 414 -0.61 30.78 8.74
C SER A 414 -1.01 30.14 10.08
N ALA A 415 -2.29 30.27 10.45
CA ALA A 415 -2.87 29.70 11.65
C ALA A 415 -2.90 28.15 11.66
N GLU A 416 -2.56 27.54 10.53
CA GLU A 416 -2.49 26.09 10.31
C GLU A 416 -1.17 25.50 10.80
N PHE A 417 -0.15 26.34 11.02
CA PHE A 417 1.04 25.99 11.79
C PHE A 417 0.85 26.28 13.28
N LYS A 418 1.10 25.28 14.13
CA LYS A 418 1.05 25.39 15.59
C LYS A 418 2.24 24.66 16.22
N LEU A 419 2.74 25.16 17.34
CA LEU A 419 3.72 24.41 18.13
C LEU A 419 3.03 23.20 18.77
N GLU A 420 3.68 22.03 18.76
CA GLU A 420 3.09 20.80 19.31
C GLU A 420 2.82 20.89 20.81
N LYS A 421 3.63 21.69 21.52
CA LYS A 421 3.54 21.97 22.96
C LYS A 421 3.79 23.45 23.19
N ALA A 422 3.32 23.97 24.32
CA ALA A 422 3.67 25.32 24.74
C ALA A 422 5.21 25.43 24.89
N PRO A 423 5.87 26.41 24.25
CA PRO A 423 7.32 26.57 24.32
C PRO A 423 7.72 27.09 25.70
N VAL A 424 8.80 26.52 26.25
CA VAL A 424 9.43 26.97 27.50
C VAL A 424 10.79 27.62 27.19
N LYS A 425 11.38 28.31 28.16
CA LYS A 425 12.80 28.70 28.07
C LYS A 425 13.65 27.43 28.14
N ILE A 426 14.60 27.28 27.22
CA ILE A 426 15.51 26.12 27.17
C ILE A 426 16.93 26.61 27.48
N THR A 427 17.65 25.93 28.38
CA THR A 427 19.07 26.19 28.64
C THR A 427 19.87 24.94 28.27
N LEU A 428 20.61 25.01 27.15
CA LEU A 428 21.43 23.93 26.63
C LEU A 428 22.89 24.11 27.05
N GLN A 429 23.40 23.15 27.82
CA GLN A 429 24.83 23.01 28.11
C GLN A 429 25.63 22.76 26.81
N PRO A 430 26.95 22.98 26.78
CA PRO A 430 27.79 22.71 25.61
C PRO A 430 27.59 21.29 25.05
N ASN A 431 27.43 21.16 23.73
CA ASN A 431 27.03 19.94 23.00
C ASN A 431 25.60 19.42 23.30
N GLY A 432 24.87 20.06 24.21
CA GLY A 432 23.46 19.75 24.50
C GLY A 432 22.54 20.10 23.33
N ASN A 433 21.44 19.35 23.20
CA ASN A 433 20.43 19.58 22.18
C ASN A 433 19.02 19.24 22.69
N ASP A 434 18.01 19.85 22.07
CA ASP A 434 16.59 19.61 22.29
C ASP A 434 15.82 19.69 20.96
N LYS A 435 14.55 19.23 20.94
CA LYS A 435 13.71 19.14 19.74
C LYS A 435 12.43 19.95 19.88
N LEU A 436 12.22 20.88 18.96
CA LEU A 436 10.99 21.66 18.87
C LEU A 436 10.18 21.23 17.64
N CYS A 437 8.96 20.77 17.88
CA CYS A 437 8.07 20.22 16.85
C CYS A 437 6.96 21.21 16.47
N VAL A 438 6.79 21.40 15.15
CA VAL A 438 5.71 22.17 14.55
C VAL A 438 4.71 21.20 13.93
N VAL A 439 3.44 21.40 14.27
CA VAL A 439 2.29 20.73 13.70
C VAL A 439 1.75 21.61 12.56
N TYR A 440 1.63 21.06 11.37
CA TYR A 440 0.87 21.63 10.27
C TYR A 440 -0.45 20.87 10.13
N THR A 441 -1.58 21.59 10.12
CA THR A 441 -2.93 21.02 9.97
C THR A 441 -3.67 21.75 8.85
N PRO A 442 -3.47 21.34 7.58
CA PRO A 442 -4.08 22.00 6.43
C PRO A 442 -5.61 21.94 6.47
N VAL A 443 -6.28 23.04 6.11
CA VAL A 443 -7.75 23.14 6.01
C VAL A 443 -8.26 23.20 4.57
N ASP A 444 -7.45 23.63 3.61
CA ASP A 444 -7.83 23.70 2.19
C ASP A 444 -6.73 23.14 1.24
N ALA A 445 -6.56 23.76 0.05
CA ALA A 445 -5.59 23.37 -0.98
C ALA A 445 -4.64 24.51 -1.40
N VAL A 446 -4.39 25.46 -0.50
CA VAL A 446 -3.48 26.61 -0.71
C VAL A 446 -2.05 26.26 -0.24
N ASN A 447 -1.07 27.09 -0.63
CA ASN A 447 0.30 27.02 -0.11
C ASN A 447 0.42 27.84 1.17
N ASP A 448 0.64 27.16 2.29
CA ASP A 448 0.89 27.78 3.59
C ASP A 448 2.35 28.18 3.76
N VAL A 449 2.55 29.40 4.28
CA VAL A 449 3.86 29.92 4.69
C VAL A 449 3.84 30.41 6.13
N GLY A 450 5.03 30.40 6.75
CA GLY A 450 5.22 30.94 8.07
C GLY A 450 6.67 30.93 8.52
N THR A 451 6.92 31.50 9.69
CA THR A 451 8.27 31.58 10.26
C THR A 451 8.21 31.25 11.74
N LEU A 452 8.93 30.21 12.13
CA LEU A 452 9.22 29.89 13.53
C LEU A 452 10.49 30.64 13.94
N ARG A 453 10.37 31.57 14.87
CA ARG A 453 11.46 32.39 15.40
C ARG A 453 11.94 31.88 16.74
N LEU A 454 13.23 31.61 16.79
CA LEU A 454 14.00 31.31 18.00
C LEU A 454 14.85 32.53 18.35
N LYS A 455 14.88 32.92 19.63
CA LYS A 455 15.81 33.94 20.13
C LYS A 455 16.74 33.31 21.15
N SER A 456 17.99 33.72 21.20
CA SER A 456 18.97 33.16 22.13
C SER A 456 20.04 34.15 22.59
N ASN A 457 20.81 33.75 23.60
CA ASN A 457 21.99 34.49 24.07
C ASN A 457 23.24 34.31 23.17
N ASP A 458 23.15 33.61 22.03
CA ASP A 458 24.23 33.55 21.03
C ASP A 458 24.54 34.98 20.52
N PRO A 459 25.77 35.51 20.72
CA PRO A 459 26.09 36.88 20.37
C PRO A 459 26.11 37.13 18.85
N ALA A 460 26.31 36.10 18.04
CA ALA A 460 26.36 36.15 16.57
C ALA A 460 25.03 35.75 15.91
N SER A 461 24.15 35.03 16.60
CA SER A 461 22.87 34.53 16.08
C SER A 461 21.76 34.62 17.13
N LYS A 462 21.61 35.83 17.70
CA LYS A 462 20.57 36.20 18.69
C LYS A 462 19.14 35.89 18.24
N ILE A 463 18.90 35.83 16.93
CA ILE A 463 17.63 35.42 16.33
C ILE A 463 17.93 34.40 15.23
N VAL A 464 17.23 33.28 15.23
CA VAL A 464 17.23 32.29 14.14
C VAL A 464 15.79 32.04 13.70
N ASP A 465 15.52 32.31 12.43
CA ASP A 465 14.24 32.05 11.79
C ASP A 465 14.27 30.74 11.02
N VAL A 466 13.26 29.90 11.24
CA VAL A 466 13.02 28.64 10.52
C VAL A 466 11.82 28.83 9.60
N ALA A 467 12.05 28.75 8.30
CA ALA A 467 10.97 28.88 7.31
C ALA A 467 10.04 27.65 7.36
N LEU A 468 8.73 27.89 7.43
CA LEU A 468 7.69 26.88 7.37
C LEU A 468 7.02 26.95 6.00
N THR A 469 6.89 25.82 5.30
CA THR A 469 6.15 25.75 4.04
C THR A 469 5.36 24.46 3.93
N GLY A 470 4.05 24.57 3.74
CA GLY A 470 3.11 23.47 3.51
C GLY A 470 2.34 23.67 2.21
N GLU A 471 1.82 22.58 1.65
CA GLU A 471 0.79 22.65 0.63
C GLU A 471 -0.37 21.79 1.13
N GLY A 472 -1.55 22.40 1.31
CA GLY A 472 -2.75 21.66 1.63
C GLY A 472 -3.07 20.71 0.48
N LEU A 473 -3.31 19.44 0.77
CA LEU A 473 -4.12 18.62 -0.11
C LEU A 473 -5.53 18.66 0.44
N ALA A 474 -6.48 19.17 -0.36
CA ALA A 474 -7.89 18.97 -0.11
C ALA A 474 -8.11 17.47 0.21
N PRO A 475 -8.69 17.14 1.38
CA PRO A 475 -8.73 15.76 1.84
C PRO A 475 -9.44 14.91 0.79
N LYS A 476 -8.84 13.77 0.44
CA LYS A 476 -9.40 12.83 -0.54
C LYS A 476 -10.64 12.15 0.03
N VAL A 477 -11.75 12.88 0.03
CA VAL A 477 -13.07 12.40 0.42
C VAL A 477 -13.71 11.60 -0.71
N CYS A 478 -14.50 10.59 -0.34
CA CYS A 478 -15.61 10.16 -1.17
C CYS A 478 -16.68 11.26 -1.10
N ASP A 479 -17.04 11.84 -2.25
CA ASP A 479 -18.14 12.77 -2.36
C ASP A 479 -19.07 12.31 -3.48
N LEU A 480 -20.03 11.46 -3.12
CA LEU A 480 -21.03 10.94 -4.06
C LEU A 480 -22.23 11.89 -4.10
N VAL A 481 -22.51 12.44 -5.28
CA VAL A 481 -23.55 13.45 -5.50
C VAL A 481 -24.58 12.95 -6.52
N ALA A 482 -25.85 13.12 -6.15
CA ALA A 482 -27.00 12.82 -7.00
C ALA A 482 -27.14 13.85 -8.13
N ARG A 483 -27.36 13.37 -9.35
CA ARG A 483 -27.58 14.16 -10.56
C ARG A 483 -28.83 13.65 -11.30
N PRO A 484 -29.94 14.38 -11.28
CA PRO A 484 -30.20 15.58 -10.47
C PRO A 484 -30.31 15.25 -8.96
N SER A 485 -30.07 16.23 -8.10
CA SER A 485 -30.21 16.07 -6.63
C SER A 485 -31.67 16.04 -6.15
N THR A 486 -32.60 16.49 -7.00
CA THR A 486 -34.04 16.35 -6.80
C THR A 486 -34.68 15.91 -8.12
N ILE A 487 -35.50 14.85 -8.07
CA ILE A 487 -36.37 14.45 -9.18
C ILE A 487 -37.79 14.96 -8.89
N ASN A 488 -38.37 15.66 -9.86
CA ASN A 488 -39.77 16.07 -9.83
C ASN A 488 -40.50 15.44 -11.02
N TYR A 489 -41.34 14.45 -10.74
CA TYR A 489 -42.13 13.71 -11.73
C TYR A 489 -43.35 14.49 -12.24
N GLY A 490 -43.53 15.75 -11.83
CA GLY A 490 -44.62 16.62 -12.26
C GLY A 490 -46.00 16.07 -11.91
N LEU A 491 -47.00 16.34 -12.77
CA LEU A 491 -48.28 15.63 -12.72
C LEU A 491 -48.13 14.21 -13.26
N SER A 492 -48.48 13.22 -12.44
CA SER A 492 -48.54 11.81 -12.83
C SER A 492 -49.95 11.24 -12.63
N VAL A 493 -50.42 10.50 -13.62
CA VAL A 493 -51.72 9.84 -13.60
C VAL A 493 -51.71 8.68 -12.61
N LEU A 494 -52.73 8.59 -11.74
CA LEU A 494 -52.90 7.47 -10.81
C LEU A 494 -52.77 6.11 -11.52
N GLY A 495 -51.92 5.24 -10.99
CA GLY A 495 -51.69 3.89 -11.52
C GLY A 495 -50.81 3.82 -12.76
N ARG A 496 -50.31 4.94 -13.31
CA ARG A 496 -49.26 4.94 -14.35
C ARG A 496 -47.90 5.22 -13.73
N ALA A 497 -46.90 4.43 -14.12
CA ALA A 497 -45.52 4.66 -13.72
C ALA A 497 -44.87 5.79 -14.54
N ARG A 498 -44.07 6.62 -13.88
CA ARG A 498 -43.00 7.43 -14.49
C ARG A 498 -41.67 6.87 -14.02
N VAL A 499 -40.69 6.79 -14.92
CA VAL A 499 -39.35 6.30 -14.61
C VAL A 499 -38.36 7.37 -15.02
N GLU A 500 -37.54 7.82 -14.08
CA GLU A 500 -36.53 8.85 -14.30
C GLU A 500 -35.15 8.30 -13.93
N LYS A 501 -34.12 8.74 -14.66
CA LYS A 501 -32.75 8.30 -14.43
C LYS A 501 -32.08 9.15 -13.37
N LEU A 502 -31.50 8.48 -12.38
CA LEU A 502 -30.67 9.08 -11.34
C LEU A 502 -29.22 8.66 -11.56
N GLU A 503 -28.36 9.61 -11.89
CA GLU A 503 -26.91 9.42 -11.86
C GLU A 503 -26.38 9.70 -10.45
N TRP A 504 -25.46 8.85 -9.99
CA TRP A 504 -24.65 9.09 -8.80
C TRP A 504 -23.19 9.21 -9.23
N TYR A 505 -22.69 10.44 -9.24
CA TYR A 505 -21.35 10.80 -9.68
C TYR A 505 -20.44 11.06 -8.48
N ASN A 506 -19.20 10.57 -8.51
CA ASN A 506 -18.22 10.84 -7.48
C ASN A 506 -17.42 12.12 -7.81
N THR A 507 -17.84 13.24 -7.25
CA THR A 507 -17.12 14.53 -7.25
C THR A 507 -15.87 14.52 -6.36
N GLY A 508 -15.72 13.50 -5.52
CA GLY A 508 -14.61 13.34 -4.59
C GLY A 508 -13.32 12.82 -5.24
N ALA A 509 -12.20 13.04 -4.53
CA ALA A 509 -10.86 12.62 -4.95
C ALA A 509 -10.42 11.25 -4.37
N ALA A 510 -11.34 10.52 -3.72
CA ALA A 510 -11.20 9.12 -3.33
C ALA A 510 -12.39 8.28 -3.80
N ASP A 511 -12.18 6.97 -3.92
CA ASP A 511 -13.19 6.01 -4.35
C ASP A 511 -14.30 5.86 -3.30
N CYS A 512 -15.54 5.99 -3.75
CA CYS A 512 -16.73 5.80 -2.93
C CYS A 512 -17.09 4.31 -2.84
N THR A 513 -17.09 3.77 -1.64
CA THR A 513 -17.57 2.41 -1.33
C THR A 513 -19.04 2.49 -0.94
N VAL A 514 -19.93 2.08 -1.84
CA VAL A 514 -21.38 2.01 -1.63
C VAL A 514 -21.74 0.65 -1.04
N THR A 515 -22.42 0.66 0.10
CA THR A 515 -22.82 -0.55 0.83
C THR A 515 -24.32 -0.85 0.74
N ARG A 516 -25.16 0.18 0.60
CA ARG A 516 -26.61 0.03 0.58
C ARG A 516 -27.31 1.14 -0.21
N PHE A 517 -28.40 0.76 -0.87
CA PHE A 517 -29.43 1.61 -1.45
C PHE A 517 -30.71 1.52 -0.61
N GLY A 518 -31.40 2.64 -0.49
CA GLY A 518 -32.74 2.73 0.09
C GLY A 518 -33.59 3.69 -0.74
N VAL A 519 -34.89 3.43 -0.77
CA VAL A 519 -35.91 4.33 -1.31
C VAL A 519 -37.09 4.33 -0.35
N ALA A 520 -37.68 5.49 -0.13
CA ALA A 520 -38.83 5.63 0.77
C ALA A 520 -39.75 6.77 0.31
N THR A 521 -41.05 6.53 0.42
CA THR A 521 -42.08 7.55 0.37
C THR A 521 -42.09 8.30 1.70
N ASP A 522 -42.08 9.63 1.63
CA ASP A 522 -42.26 10.47 2.80
C ASP A 522 -43.73 10.44 3.25
N ARG A 523 -43.94 9.71 4.35
CA ARG A 523 -45.24 9.54 5.01
C ARG A 523 -45.57 10.72 5.92
N SER A 524 -44.63 11.63 6.16
CA SER A 524 -44.78 12.80 7.03
C SER A 524 -45.47 13.99 6.34
N GLY A 525 -45.50 15.13 7.02
CA GLY A 525 -46.33 16.28 6.70
C GLY A 525 -47.80 16.06 7.06
N PHE A 526 -48.57 17.15 7.09
CA PHE A 526 -50.01 17.12 7.36
C PHE A 526 -50.83 17.44 6.09
N PRO A 527 -51.83 16.62 5.72
CA PRO A 527 -52.15 15.31 6.30
C PRO A 527 -51.14 14.22 5.89
N PRO A 528 -50.92 13.21 6.75
CA PRO A 528 -49.94 12.15 6.51
C PRO A 528 -50.36 11.23 5.37
N TYR A 529 -49.38 10.67 4.64
CA TYR A 529 -49.67 9.73 3.56
C TYR A 529 -49.78 8.29 4.08
N LEU A 530 -51.02 7.78 4.12
CA LEU A 530 -51.37 6.44 4.62
C LEU A 530 -51.40 5.36 3.52
N GLY A 531 -50.88 5.66 2.32
CA GLY A 531 -50.83 4.71 1.21
C GLY A 531 -49.65 3.71 1.27
N PRO A 532 -49.55 2.81 0.29
CA PRO A 532 -48.37 1.97 0.07
C PRO A 532 -47.21 2.81 -0.52
N GLU A 533 -46.02 2.23 -0.64
CA GLU A 533 -44.88 2.92 -1.26
C GLU A 533 -45.16 3.28 -2.73
N VAL A 534 -44.91 4.54 -3.09
CA VAL A 534 -45.10 5.07 -4.47
C VAL A 534 -43.79 5.30 -5.21
N PHE A 535 -42.65 5.21 -4.51
CA PHE A 535 -41.31 5.27 -5.12
C PHE A 535 -40.61 3.92 -5.01
N SER A 536 -39.97 3.48 -6.08
CA SER A 536 -39.16 2.26 -6.13
C SER A 536 -37.91 2.45 -6.98
N ILE A 537 -36.86 1.66 -6.74
CA ILE A 537 -35.66 1.62 -7.59
C ILE A 537 -35.72 0.35 -8.43
N SER A 538 -35.37 0.49 -9.70
CA SER A 538 -35.16 -0.59 -10.66
C SER A 538 -33.76 -0.47 -11.28
N ASN A 539 -33.30 -1.53 -11.95
CA ASN A 539 -32.00 -1.54 -12.64
C ASN A 539 -30.80 -1.21 -11.72
N LEU A 540 -30.77 -1.78 -10.51
CA LEU A 540 -29.59 -1.72 -9.63
C LEU A 540 -28.43 -2.59 -10.18
N PRO A 541 -27.17 -2.21 -9.92
CA PRO A 541 -26.00 -3.05 -10.21
C PRO A 541 -26.17 -4.47 -9.61
N ALA A 542 -25.75 -5.50 -10.35
CA ALA A 542 -26.08 -6.90 -10.04
C ALA A 542 -25.71 -7.34 -8.60
N GLN A 543 -24.55 -6.89 -8.10
CA GLN A 543 -24.06 -7.14 -6.74
C GLN A 543 -24.87 -6.46 -5.62
N CYS A 544 -25.84 -5.60 -5.97
CA CYS A 544 -26.67 -4.81 -5.08
C CYS A 544 -28.18 -5.08 -5.28
N SER A 545 -28.54 -6.20 -5.90
CA SER A 545 -29.91 -6.53 -6.35
C SER A 545 -30.97 -6.57 -5.23
N SER A 546 -30.58 -6.78 -3.98
CA SER A 546 -31.45 -6.74 -2.79
C SER A 546 -31.57 -5.35 -2.15
N GLY A 547 -30.95 -4.33 -2.75
CA GLY A 547 -30.68 -3.03 -2.12
C GLY A 547 -29.45 -3.03 -1.20
N THR A 548 -28.89 -4.18 -0.83
CA THR A 548 -27.61 -4.26 -0.10
C THR A 548 -26.53 -4.79 -1.04
N CYS A 549 -25.37 -4.14 -1.08
CA CYS A 549 -24.26 -4.49 -1.97
C CYS A 549 -23.34 -5.54 -1.32
N ASN A 550 -23.25 -6.73 -1.91
CA ASN A 550 -22.30 -7.77 -1.51
C ASN A 550 -21.67 -8.44 -2.75
N PRO A 551 -20.38 -8.18 -3.07
CA PRO A 551 -19.49 -7.24 -2.40
C PRO A 551 -19.93 -5.77 -2.58
N PRO A 552 -19.44 -4.84 -1.72
CA PRO A 552 -19.68 -3.40 -1.88
C PRO A 552 -19.32 -2.88 -3.27
N LEU A 553 -20.10 -1.91 -3.76
CA LEU A 553 -19.91 -1.29 -5.07
C LEU A 553 -18.88 -0.16 -4.96
N ILE A 554 -17.81 -0.21 -5.75
CA ILE A 554 -16.73 0.80 -5.75
C ILE A 554 -16.94 1.77 -6.91
N VAL A 555 -17.21 3.03 -6.60
CA VAL A 555 -17.38 4.14 -7.56
C VAL A 555 -16.13 5.01 -7.52
N LYS A 556 -15.26 4.84 -8.52
CA LYS A 556 -13.97 5.55 -8.59
C LYS A 556 -14.13 7.07 -8.62
N ALA A 557 -13.13 7.81 -8.15
CA ALA A 557 -13.08 9.26 -8.29
C ALA A 557 -13.31 9.68 -9.76
N GLY A 558 -14.24 10.60 -10.02
CA GLY A 558 -14.63 11.04 -11.36
C GLY A 558 -15.54 10.10 -12.16
N ASN A 559 -15.83 8.89 -11.67
CA ASN A 559 -16.79 7.98 -12.30
C ASN A 559 -18.21 8.17 -11.74
N ALA A 560 -19.18 7.64 -12.48
CA ALA A 560 -20.57 7.56 -12.04
C ALA A 560 -21.18 6.16 -12.31
N PHE A 561 -22.34 5.93 -11.71
CA PHE A 561 -23.28 4.87 -12.10
C PHE A 561 -24.70 5.44 -12.15
N THR A 562 -25.60 4.76 -12.85
CA THR A 562 -27.01 5.16 -12.97
C THR A 562 -27.95 4.10 -12.37
N MET A 563 -29.15 4.54 -12.01
CA MET A 563 -30.28 3.68 -11.63
C MET A 563 -31.58 4.28 -12.18
N ASP A 564 -32.60 3.44 -12.36
CA ASP A 564 -33.91 3.84 -12.86
C ASP A 564 -34.89 3.97 -11.67
N VAL A 565 -35.23 5.20 -11.28
CA VAL A 565 -36.11 5.50 -10.13
C VAL A 565 -37.54 5.70 -10.62
N THR A 566 -38.44 4.85 -10.14
CA THR A 566 -39.84 4.79 -10.57
C THR A 566 -40.77 5.48 -9.57
N PHE A 567 -41.65 6.35 -10.05
CA PHE A 567 -42.81 6.87 -9.33
C PHE A 567 -44.08 6.24 -9.88
N LEU A 568 -44.81 5.51 -9.03
CA LEU A 568 -46.09 4.86 -9.33
C LEU A 568 -47.13 5.28 -8.27
N PRO A 569 -47.73 6.47 -8.40
CA PRO A 569 -48.73 6.95 -7.45
C PRO A 569 -50.03 6.16 -7.61
N ILE A 570 -50.47 5.46 -6.57
CA ILE A 570 -51.77 4.75 -6.58
C ILE A 570 -52.87 5.37 -5.70
N HIS A 571 -52.56 6.43 -4.95
CA HIS A 571 -53.56 7.28 -4.29
C HIS A 571 -53.15 8.77 -4.29
N GLU A 572 -54.12 9.68 -4.35
CA GLU A 572 -53.92 11.13 -4.13
C GLU A 572 -53.54 11.39 -2.65
N LYS A 573 -52.52 12.20 -2.36
CA LYS A 573 -52.34 12.78 -1.01
C LYS A 573 -53.35 13.93 -0.88
N LYS A 574 -54.59 13.62 -0.46
CA LYS A 574 -55.67 14.60 -0.29
C LYS A 574 -55.38 15.54 0.88
N GLY A 575 -55.27 16.85 0.63
CA GLY A 575 -55.33 17.90 1.65
C GLY A 575 -56.73 18.51 1.77
N ILE A 576 -56.88 19.55 2.59
CA ILE A 576 -58.18 20.21 2.86
C ILE A 576 -58.64 21.04 1.65
N ASN A 577 -57.77 21.90 1.12
CA ASN A 577 -58.07 22.83 0.01
C ASN A 577 -57.30 22.51 -1.29
N SER A 578 -56.37 21.56 -1.25
CA SER A 578 -55.54 21.14 -2.39
C SER A 578 -54.97 19.74 -2.13
N ASN A 579 -54.53 19.06 -3.18
CA ASN A 579 -53.75 17.83 -3.05
C ASN A 579 -52.25 18.19 -3.08
N PRO A 580 -51.50 18.14 -1.95
CA PRO A 580 -50.05 18.27 -1.99
C PRO A 580 -49.37 17.15 -2.79
N PRO A 581 -48.15 17.36 -3.30
CA PRO A 581 -47.37 16.31 -3.93
C PRO A 581 -47.01 15.19 -2.93
N LEU A 582 -46.77 14.00 -3.48
CA LEU A 582 -46.12 12.91 -2.79
C LEU A 582 -44.61 13.18 -2.80
N THR A 583 -44.03 13.25 -1.60
CA THR A 583 -42.60 13.42 -1.34
C THR A 583 -41.94 12.07 -1.05
N GLY A 584 -40.62 11.98 -1.19
CA GLY A 584 -39.84 10.78 -0.90
C GLY A 584 -38.35 11.02 -1.10
N SER A 585 -37.53 9.98 -0.96
CA SER A 585 -36.09 10.07 -1.23
C SER A 585 -35.47 8.76 -1.69
N VAL A 586 -34.36 8.86 -2.43
CA VAL A 586 -33.36 7.79 -2.58
C VAL A 586 -32.20 8.10 -1.64
N THR A 587 -31.78 7.11 -0.85
CA THR A 587 -30.61 7.20 0.03
C THR A 587 -29.55 6.18 -0.40
N VAL A 588 -28.29 6.60 -0.43
CA VAL A 588 -27.12 5.76 -0.70
C VAL A 588 -26.18 5.81 0.50
N SER A 589 -25.92 4.66 1.12
CA SER A 589 -24.96 4.54 2.23
C SER A 589 -23.56 4.28 1.69
N THR A 590 -22.60 5.10 2.12
CA THR A 590 -21.23 5.16 1.60
C THR A 590 -20.19 5.30 2.72
N ASN A 591 -18.91 5.17 2.36
CA ASN A 591 -17.75 5.57 3.19
C ASN A 591 -17.47 7.09 3.22
N GLY A 592 -18.29 7.92 2.57
CA GLY A 592 -18.17 9.38 2.61
C GLY A 592 -18.64 9.99 3.93
N THR A 593 -18.47 11.30 4.07
CA THR A 593 -19.12 12.11 5.12
C THR A 593 -19.99 13.18 4.44
N PRO A 594 -21.29 13.31 4.78
CA PRO A 594 -22.10 12.34 5.52
C PRO A 594 -22.11 10.97 4.84
N ASN A 595 -22.29 9.91 5.62
CA ASN A 595 -22.28 8.52 5.14
C ASN A 595 -23.51 8.20 4.28
N ASN A 596 -24.68 8.75 4.61
CA ASN A 596 -25.87 8.69 3.79
C ASN A 596 -25.94 9.90 2.87
N ARG A 597 -25.94 9.65 1.55
CA ARG A 597 -26.17 10.65 0.50
C ARG A 597 -27.59 10.51 -0.02
N VAL A 598 -28.28 11.63 -0.25
CA VAL A 598 -29.74 11.65 -0.46
C VAL A 598 -30.11 12.43 -1.72
N ALA A 599 -30.96 11.83 -2.56
CA ALA A 599 -31.67 12.51 -3.65
C ALA A 599 -33.15 12.65 -3.27
N GLN A 600 -33.72 13.84 -3.41
CA GLN A 600 -35.12 14.09 -3.07
C GLN A 600 -36.06 13.72 -4.23
N LEU A 601 -37.24 13.18 -3.91
CA LEU A 601 -38.25 12.77 -4.88
C LEU A 601 -39.55 13.55 -4.62
N SER A 602 -40.21 14.00 -5.68
CA SER A 602 -41.49 14.69 -5.61
C SER A 602 -42.36 14.40 -6.83
N GLY A 603 -43.67 14.26 -6.64
CA GLY A 603 -44.60 14.10 -7.76
C GLY A 603 -46.05 14.28 -7.34
N LEU A 604 -46.86 14.95 -8.17
CA LEU A 604 -48.26 15.23 -7.88
C LEU A 604 -49.17 14.20 -8.56
N ALA A 605 -49.83 13.38 -7.75
CA ALA A 605 -50.75 12.34 -8.19
C ALA A 605 -52.13 12.93 -8.54
N VAL A 606 -52.64 12.66 -9.75
CA VAL A 606 -53.98 13.07 -10.19
C VAL A 606 -54.74 11.97 -10.94
N PRO A 607 -56.08 11.94 -10.90
CA PRO A 607 -56.87 11.10 -11.78
C PRO A 607 -56.69 11.49 -13.25
N GLY A 608 -56.49 10.51 -14.13
CA GLY A 608 -56.51 10.73 -15.57
C GLY A 608 -57.94 10.89 -16.08
N CYS A 609 -58.17 11.86 -16.98
CA CYS A 609 -59.49 12.10 -17.60
C CYS A 609 -59.46 12.09 -19.14
N VAL A 610 -58.32 11.74 -19.74
CA VAL A 610 -58.22 11.37 -21.15
C VAL A 610 -57.72 9.93 -21.20
N SER A 611 -58.41 9.07 -21.94
CA SER A 611 -58.08 7.65 -22.06
C SER A 611 -58.08 7.21 -23.53
N VAL A 612 -57.31 6.16 -23.81
CA VAL A 612 -57.26 5.49 -25.12
C VAL A 612 -57.60 4.02 -24.92
N VAL A 613 -58.54 3.52 -25.73
CA VAL A 613 -59.06 2.15 -25.60
C VAL A 613 -59.16 1.53 -27.00
N PRO A 614 -58.43 0.44 -27.29
CA PRO A 614 -57.37 -0.15 -26.46
C PRO A 614 -56.12 0.75 -26.34
N ASP A 615 -55.31 0.53 -25.30
CA ASP A 615 -53.99 1.14 -25.11
C ASP A 615 -52.83 0.28 -25.66
N VAL A 616 -53.14 -0.94 -26.13
CA VAL A 616 -52.22 -1.83 -26.86
C VAL A 616 -52.94 -2.42 -28.09
N ILE A 617 -52.32 -2.37 -29.26
CA ILE A 617 -52.78 -3.03 -30.49
C ILE A 617 -51.67 -3.91 -31.05
N ASP A 618 -51.93 -5.21 -31.11
CA ASP A 618 -51.08 -6.18 -31.81
C ASP A 618 -51.73 -6.53 -33.15
N PHE A 619 -51.07 -6.19 -34.25
CA PHE A 619 -51.53 -6.54 -35.61
C PHE A 619 -51.16 -7.98 -36.00
N GLY A 620 -50.42 -8.70 -35.15
CA GLY A 620 -50.07 -10.10 -35.34
C GLY A 620 -49.11 -10.33 -36.51
N LEU A 621 -49.19 -11.52 -37.12
CA LEU A 621 -48.23 -11.98 -38.13
C LEU A 621 -48.72 -11.68 -39.55
N THR A 622 -48.00 -10.83 -40.27
CA THR A 622 -48.32 -10.37 -41.64
C THR A 622 -47.27 -10.87 -42.63
N THR A 623 -47.67 -11.33 -43.82
CA THR A 623 -46.72 -11.73 -44.87
C THR A 623 -46.08 -10.49 -45.49
N ILE A 624 -44.79 -10.56 -45.87
CA ILE A 624 -44.07 -9.53 -46.64
C ILE A 624 -44.95 -8.92 -47.75
N ASN A 625 -44.89 -7.60 -47.89
CA ASN A 625 -45.66 -6.77 -48.83
C ASN A 625 -47.18 -6.69 -48.60
N CYS A 626 -47.77 -7.54 -47.75
CA CYS A 626 -49.19 -7.49 -47.42
C CYS A 626 -49.51 -6.49 -46.28
N SER A 627 -50.78 -6.10 -46.17
CA SER A 627 -51.28 -5.31 -45.05
C SER A 627 -52.12 -6.16 -44.08
N SER A 628 -52.21 -5.69 -42.83
CA SER A 628 -53.14 -6.18 -41.83
C SER A 628 -54.58 -5.75 -42.13
N LYS A 629 -55.53 -6.33 -41.38
CA LYS A 629 -56.84 -5.74 -41.15
C LYS A 629 -56.67 -4.32 -40.57
N ASN A 630 -57.64 -3.45 -40.80
CA ASN A 630 -57.70 -2.15 -40.12
C ASN A 630 -58.19 -2.38 -38.69
N GLU A 631 -57.44 -1.88 -37.72
CA GLU A 631 -57.83 -1.80 -36.31
C GLU A 631 -58.16 -0.34 -35.96
N SER A 632 -58.76 -0.08 -34.80
CA SER A 632 -58.95 1.31 -34.34
C SER A 632 -58.83 1.47 -32.83
N VAL A 633 -58.46 2.70 -32.43
CA VAL A 633 -58.41 3.15 -31.04
C VAL A 633 -59.38 4.30 -30.83
N LEU A 634 -60.12 4.25 -29.73
CA LEU A 634 -61.03 5.30 -29.31
C LEU A 634 -60.38 6.17 -28.22
N ILE A 635 -60.26 7.46 -28.51
CA ILE A 635 -59.83 8.50 -27.57
C ILE A 635 -61.08 8.98 -26.83
N TYR A 636 -61.15 8.75 -25.52
CA TYR A 636 -62.24 9.20 -24.64
C TYR A 636 -61.83 10.46 -23.89
N ASN A 637 -62.65 11.52 -23.95
CA ASN A 637 -62.55 12.65 -23.03
C ASN A 637 -63.58 12.50 -21.90
N THR A 638 -63.11 12.17 -20.71
CA THR A 638 -63.92 12.10 -19.47
C THR A 638 -63.64 13.30 -18.54
N CYS A 639 -62.91 14.31 -19.01
CA CYS A 639 -62.68 15.55 -18.29
C CYS A 639 -63.95 16.42 -18.28
N PRO A 640 -64.17 17.25 -17.25
CA PRO A 640 -65.33 18.16 -17.18
C PRO A 640 -65.28 19.32 -18.20
N ARG A 641 -64.26 19.35 -19.07
CA ARG A 641 -64.03 20.37 -20.11
C ARG A 641 -63.60 19.72 -21.42
N GLU A 642 -63.75 20.45 -22.51
CA GLU A 642 -63.23 20.06 -23.82
C GLU A 642 -61.70 19.83 -23.80
N VAL A 643 -61.25 18.85 -24.57
CA VAL A 643 -59.83 18.54 -24.77
C VAL A 643 -59.51 18.67 -26.26
N THR A 644 -58.49 19.47 -26.59
CA THR A 644 -57.99 19.61 -27.97
C THR A 644 -56.85 18.62 -28.17
N VAL A 645 -56.96 17.72 -29.13
CA VAL A 645 -55.84 16.90 -29.62
C VAL A 645 -55.05 17.75 -30.61
N SER A 646 -53.78 17.98 -30.32
CA SER A 646 -52.89 18.85 -31.10
C SER A 646 -52.06 18.10 -32.14
N LYS A 647 -51.68 16.85 -31.86
CA LYS A 647 -51.00 15.95 -32.80
C LYS A 647 -51.42 14.49 -32.56
N VAL A 648 -51.42 13.70 -33.62
CA VAL A 648 -51.47 12.24 -33.56
C VAL A 648 -50.30 11.74 -34.42
N ARG A 649 -49.33 11.06 -33.82
CA ARG A 649 -48.09 10.65 -34.52
C ARG A 649 -47.52 9.35 -33.99
N PHE A 650 -46.82 8.62 -34.86
CA PHE A 650 -46.01 7.48 -34.42
C PHE A 650 -44.66 7.94 -33.84
N LYS A 651 -44.13 7.12 -32.94
CA LYS A 651 -42.85 7.28 -32.23
C LYS A 651 -42.16 5.93 -32.13
N ASN A 652 -40.82 5.96 -32.00
CA ASN A 652 -39.95 4.78 -31.98
C ASN A 652 -40.08 3.87 -33.22
N VAL A 653 -40.47 4.42 -34.37
CA VAL A 653 -40.72 3.67 -35.62
C VAL A 653 -39.39 3.25 -36.26
N PRO A 654 -39.06 1.95 -36.37
CA PRO A 654 -37.80 1.50 -36.99
C PRO A 654 -37.86 1.52 -38.52
N SER A 655 -39.05 1.29 -39.08
CA SER A 655 -39.40 1.44 -40.50
C SER A 655 -40.92 1.63 -40.63
N GLY A 656 -41.36 2.32 -41.69
CA GLY A 656 -42.71 2.88 -41.82
C GLY A 656 -43.85 1.90 -42.12
N GLY A 657 -43.92 0.75 -41.45
CA GLY A 657 -45.00 -0.22 -41.61
C GLY A 657 -46.34 0.20 -41.00
N PHE A 658 -46.31 0.93 -39.88
CA PHE A 658 -47.53 1.42 -39.22
C PHE A 658 -48.10 2.66 -39.93
N GLN A 659 -49.41 2.68 -40.16
CA GLN A 659 -50.14 3.70 -40.93
C GLN A 659 -51.42 4.14 -40.20
N ILE A 660 -51.75 5.43 -40.28
CA ILE A 660 -53.06 5.96 -39.85
C ILE A 660 -53.98 5.90 -41.07
N THR A 661 -55.06 5.13 -40.99
CA THR A 661 -56.06 4.98 -42.06
C THR A 661 -57.27 5.88 -41.87
N LYS A 662 -57.51 6.37 -40.65
CA LYS A 662 -58.61 7.29 -40.31
C LYS A 662 -58.21 8.17 -39.13
N SER A 663 -58.32 9.49 -39.27
CA SER A 663 -58.19 10.47 -38.18
C SER A 663 -58.91 11.75 -38.62
N PRO A 664 -59.50 12.54 -37.70
CA PRO A 664 -59.80 13.93 -37.99
C PRO A 664 -58.50 14.71 -38.23
N THR A 665 -58.59 15.80 -38.98
CA THR A 665 -57.48 16.75 -39.18
C THR A 665 -57.06 17.35 -37.84
N VAL A 666 -55.77 17.30 -37.52
CA VAL A 666 -55.23 17.92 -36.30
C VAL A 666 -54.94 19.42 -36.54
N PRO A 667 -55.18 20.31 -35.55
CA PRO A 667 -55.76 20.04 -34.23
C PRO A 667 -57.29 19.84 -34.28
N PHE A 668 -57.81 18.88 -33.51
CA PHE A 668 -59.26 18.65 -33.35
C PHE A 668 -59.68 18.66 -31.89
N LYS A 669 -60.99 18.83 -31.64
CA LYS A 669 -61.58 18.95 -30.30
C LYS A 669 -62.41 17.72 -29.95
N ILE A 670 -62.33 17.29 -28.69
CA ILE A 670 -63.18 16.26 -28.09
C ILE A 670 -63.95 16.91 -26.92
N PRO A 671 -65.27 17.15 -27.05
CA PRO A 671 -66.08 17.67 -25.95
C PRO A 671 -66.13 16.72 -24.74
N SER A 672 -66.55 17.23 -23.58
CA SER A 672 -66.76 16.41 -22.38
C SER A 672 -67.71 15.25 -22.64
N GLY A 673 -67.34 14.03 -22.20
CA GLY A 673 -68.12 12.80 -22.38
C GLY A 673 -68.19 12.29 -23.83
N LYS A 674 -67.34 12.79 -24.74
CA LYS A 674 -67.30 12.37 -26.15
C LYS A 674 -66.03 11.61 -26.52
N THR A 675 -66.05 11.03 -27.72
CA THR A 675 -65.03 10.12 -28.25
C THR A 675 -64.61 10.49 -29.67
N VAL A 676 -63.36 10.22 -30.02
CA VAL A 676 -62.87 10.22 -31.41
C VAL A 676 -62.20 8.88 -31.71
N GLU A 677 -62.43 8.37 -32.92
CA GLU A 677 -61.78 7.16 -33.44
C GLU A 677 -60.55 7.52 -34.27
N ILE A 678 -59.43 6.84 -34.02
CA ILE A 678 -58.27 6.78 -34.91
C ILE A 678 -58.17 5.36 -35.47
N GLY A 679 -58.32 5.22 -36.78
CA GLY A 679 -58.11 3.96 -37.51
C GLY A 679 -56.64 3.78 -37.87
N LEU A 680 -56.12 2.57 -37.67
CA LEU A 680 -54.72 2.20 -37.84
C LEU A 680 -54.60 0.94 -38.70
N ARG A 681 -53.43 0.76 -39.31
CA ARG A 681 -53.07 -0.42 -40.11
C ARG A 681 -51.58 -0.69 -40.00
N TYR A 682 -51.19 -1.95 -40.17
CA TYR A 682 -49.82 -2.35 -40.41
C TYR A 682 -49.62 -2.82 -41.87
N LYS A 683 -48.51 -2.45 -42.50
CA LYS A 683 -48.05 -2.96 -43.80
C LYS A 683 -46.66 -3.56 -43.65
N ALA A 684 -46.52 -4.83 -43.97
CA ALA A 684 -45.27 -5.57 -43.80
C ALA A 684 -44.19 -5.10 -44.78
N GLY A 685 -43.01 -4.77 -44.24
CA GLY A 685 -41.82 -4.48 -45.03
C GLY A 685 -41.23 -5.72 -45.71
N ALA A 686 -40.15 -5.51 -46.47
CA ALA A 686 -39.48 -6.54 -47.27
C ALA A 686 -38.59 -7.53 -46.48
N THR A 687 -38.65 -7.54 -45.15
CA THR A 687 -37.74 -8.33 -44.29
C THR A 687 -38.47 -8.89 -43.07
N PRO A 688 -38.36 -10.21 -42.78
CA PRO A 688 -38.93 -10.81 -41.57
C PRO A 688 -38.29 -10.25 -40.31
N LYS A 689 -39.11 -9.68 -39.42
CA LYS A 689 -38.73 -9.19 -38.08
C LYS A 689 -39.98 -8.87 -37.26
N GLN A 690 -39.79 -8.68 -35.96
CA GLN A 690 -40.74 -7.97 -35.12
C GLN A 690 -40.58 -6.46 -35.37
N GLU A 691 -41.68 -5.74 -35.55
CA GLU A 691 -41.72 -4.27 -35.49
C GLU A 691 -42.62 -3.83 -34.32
N ASN A 692 -42.13 -2.90 -33.52
CA ASN A 692 -42.89 -2.27 -32.45
C ASN A 692 -42.84 -0.76 -32.64
N ALA A 693 -43.92 -0.06 -32.28
CA ALA A 693 -44.01 1.39 -32.34
C ALA A 693 -44.91 1.91 -31.21
N THR A 694 -45.09 3.23 -31.14
CA THR A 694 -46.03 3.86 -30.21
C THR A 694 -46.78 4.96 -30.94
N LEU A 695 -48.11 4.99 -30.84
CA LEU A 695 -48.92 6.13 -31.29
C LEU A 695 -49.05 7.12 -30.14
N ASP A 696 -48.35 8.25 -30.21
CA ASP A 696 -48.47 9.37 -29.27
C ASP A 696 -49.57 10.33 -29.76
N ILE A 697 -50.59 10.53 -28.92
CA ILE A 697 -51.69 11.48 -29.11
C ILE A 697 -51.46 12.64 -28.14
N GLU A 698 -51.00 13.77 -28.67
CA GLU A 698 -50.76 14.99 -27.89
C GLU A 698 -52.05 15.77 -27.70
N HIS A 699 -52.29 16.31 -26.50
CA HIS A 699 -53.53 17.04 -26.20
C HIS A 699 -53.36 18.18 -25.17
N SER A 700 -54.38 19.04 -25.07
CA SER A 700 -54.36 20.30 -24.31
C SER A 700 -54.15 20.20 -22.80
N LEU A 701 -54.12 18.98 -22.23
CA LEU A 701 -53.68 18.74 -20.86
C LEU A 701 -52.18 18.43 -20.88
N THR A 702 -51.37 19.45 -21.16
CA THR A 702 -49.95 19.32 -21.52
C THR A 702 -49.13 18.39 -20.61
N GLN A 703 -49.36 18.42 -19.29
CA GLN A 703 -48.62 17.59 -18.33
C GLN A 703 -49.08 16.11 -18.28
N LEU A 704 -50.29 15.80 -18.78
CA LEU A 704 -50.82 14.44 -18.91
C LEU A 704 -50.67 13.89 -20.34
N SER A 705 -50.19 14.73 -21.25
CA SER A 705 -50.02 14.48 -22.68
C SER A 705 -48.57 14.04 -22.99
N PRO A 706 -48.33 13.18 -23.99
CA PRO A 706 -49.34 12.47 -24.77
C PRO A 706 -49.99 11.32 -23.99
N VAL A 707 -51.18 10.90 -24.43
CA VAL A 707 -51.63 9.52 -24.21
C VAL A 707 -51.09 8.65 -25.34
N SER A 708 -50.57 7.49 -24.99
CA SER A 708 -49.82 6.63 -25.91
C SER A 708 -50.50 5.28 -26.07
N VAL A 709 -50.50 4.74 -27.30
CA VAL A 709 -50.93 3.37 -27.63
C VAL A 709 -49.71 2.57 -28.05
N ALA A 710 -49.43 1.43 -27.41
CA ALA A 710 -48.36 0.54 -27.81
C ALA A 710 -48.79 -0.28 -29.04
N LEU A 711 -47.94 -0.37 -30.06
CA LEU A 711 -48.22 -1.07 -31.31
C LEU A 711 -47.19 -2.17 -31.54
N SER A 712 -47.62 -3.37 -31.91
CA SER A 712 -46.75 -4.47 -32.34
C SER A 712 -47.23 -5.12 -33.63
N ALA A 713 -46.29 -5.64 -34.42
CA ALA A 713 -46.54 -6.47 -35.58
C ALA A 713 -45.33 -7.38 -35.86
N ALA A 714 -45.56 -8.50 -36.52
CA ALA A 714 -44.51 -9.43 -36.95
C ALA A 714 -44.59 -9.67 -38.48
N VAL A 715 -43.44 -9.80 -39.13
CA VAL A 715 -43.33 -10.06 -40.58
C VAL A 715 -42.84 -11.48 -40.86
N THR A 716 -43.51 -12.20 -41.76
CA THR A 716 -43.12 -13.55 -42.24
C THR A 716 -42.99 -13.61 -43.76
N THR A 717 -42.16 -14.53 -44.27
CA THR A 717 -42.04 -14.82 -45.71
C THR A 717 -43.23 -15.60 -46.28
N THR A 718 -43.93 -16.39 -45.47
CA THR A 718 -44.95 -17.34 -45.96
C THR A 718 -46.39 -16.93 -45.67
N ALA A 719 -47.30 -17.30 -46.57
CA ALA A 719 -48.74 -17.24 -46.34
C ALA A 719 -49.27 -18.47 -45.61
N ASP A 720 -48.56 -19.60 -45.64
CA ASP A 720 -48.98 -20.83 -44.95
C ASP A 720 -48.84 -20.65 -43.43
N GLN A 721 -49.89 -20.99 -42.68
CA GLN A 721 -49.99 -20.86 -41.23
C GLN A 721 -50.48 -22.17 -40.63
N THR A 722 -50.07 -22.48 -39.40
CA THR A 722 -50.68 -23.56 -38.61
C THR A 722 -50.74 -23.16 -37.14
N ASP A 723 -51.94 -22.84 -36.68
CA ASP A 723 -52.19 -22.51 -35.28
C ASP A 723 -52.44 -23.80 -34.49
N THR A 724 -51.75 -23.95 -33.36
CA THR A 724 -51.95 -25.08 -32.45
C THR A 724 -52.49 -24.58 -31.11
N PHE A 725 -53.75 -24.91 -30.85
CA PHE A 725 -54.43 -24.64 -29.59
C PHE A 725 -54.41 -25.89 -28.72
N LYS A 726 -54.38 -25.69 -27.40
CA LYS A 726 -54.67 -26.75 -26.44
C LYS A 726 -55.95 -26.40 -25.70
N GLN A 727 -56.94 -27.30 -25.73
CA GLN A 727 -58.12 -27.20 -24.88
C GLN A 727 -57.65 -27.30 -23.42
N ALA A 728 -58.19 -26.46 -22.54
CA ALA A 728 -57.80 -26.48 -21.14
C ALA A 728 -58.06 -27.87 -20.50
N SER A 729 -57.17 -28.31 -19.63
CA SER A 729 -57.41 -29.42 -18.69
C SER A 729 -58.37 -29.00 -17.56
N ASN A 730 -58.36 -27.71 -17.26
CA ASN A 730 -59.14 -26.99 -16.28
C ASN A 730 -59.27 -25.54 -16.77
N GLU A 731 -60.49 -25.05 -16.98
CA GLU A 731 -60.68 -23.67 -17.45
C GLU A 731 -60.33 -22.66 -16.36
N LYS A 732 -59.74 -21.54 -16.79
CA LYS A 732 -59.38 -20.41 -15.94
C LYS A 732 -60.40 -19.31 -16.08
N ALA A 733 -60.93 -18.81 -14.98
CA ALA A 733 -61.93 -17.74 -14.98
C ALA A 733 -61.70 -16.75 -13.83
N ASP A 734 -61.79 -15.45 -14.12
CA ASP A 734 -61.77 -14.39 -13.13
C ASP A 734 -63.19 -13.82 -13.02
N ILE A 735 -63.79 -13.85 -11.83
CA ILE A 735 -65.20 -13.50 -11.64
C ILE A 735 -65.32 -12.34 -10.64
N LEU A 736 -65.77 -11.20 -11.15
CA LEU A 736 -65.97 -9.98 -10.36
C LEU A 736 -67.46 -9.82 -10.06
N PHE A 737 -67.83 -9.98 -8.80
CA PHE A 737 -69.16 -9.63 -8.33
C PHE A 737 -69.22 -8.14 -7.98
N VAL A 738 -70.23 -7.45 -8.51
CA VAL A 738 -70.57 -6.07 -8.19
C VAL A 738 -71.94 -6.11 -7.52
N ILE A 739 -71.97 -5.95 -6.21
CA ILE A 739 -73.17 -6.19 -5.41
C ILE A 739 -73.62 -4.88 -4.80
N ASP A 740 -74.87 -4.53 -5.04
CA ASP A 740 -75.46 -3.33 -4.53
C ASP A 740 -75.70 -3.41 -3.01
N ASN A 741 -75.45 -2.28 -2.37
CA ASN A 741 -75.45 -2.10 -0.92
C ASN A 741 -76.30 -0.89 -0.51
N SER A 742 -77.20 -0.45 -1.39
CA SER A 742 -78.40 0.32 -1.07
C SER A 742 -79.14 -0.24 0.16
N CYS A 743 -80.00 0.59 0.76
CA CYS A 743 -80.74 0.22 1.97
C CYS A 743 -81.82 -0.86 1.74
N SER A 744 -82.31 -1.01 0.52
CA SER A 744 -83.33 -1.96 0.07
C SER A 744 -82.81 -3.41 0.00
N MET A 745 -81.60 -3.61 -0.56
CA MET A 745 -80.93 -4.87 -0.93
C MET A 745 -80.74 -5.96 0.16
N SER A 746 -81.38 -5.81 1.32
CA SER A 746 -81.35 -6.72 2.46
C SER A 746 -81.90 -8.12 2.16
N ALA A 747 -82.97 -8.23 1.37
CA ALA A 747 -83.55 -9.53 1.02
C ALA A 747 -82.73 -10.20 -0.11
N GLU A 748 -82.22 -9.39 -1.02
CA GLU A 748 -81.51 -9.74 -2.24
C GLU A 748 -80.12 -10.30 -1.91
N GLN A 749 -79.39 -9.66 -1.00
CA GLN A 749 -78.14 -10.20 -0.46
C GLN A 749 -78.36 -11.51 0.32
N ASN A 750 -79.52 -11.71 0.95
CA ASN A 750 -79.87 -12.98 1.60
C ASN A 750 -80.21 -14.09 0.57
N THR A 751 -80.93 -13.76 -0.51
CA THR A 751 -81.19 -14.66 -1.64
C THR A 751 -79.90 -15.02 -2.39
N LEU A 752 -78.99 -14.07 -2.54
CA LEU A 752 -77.64 -14.27 -3.06
C LEU A 752 -76.89 -15.30 -2.20
N LYS A 753 -76.78 -15.03 -0.89
CA LYS A 753 -76.02 -15.85 0.09
C LYS A 753 -76.48 -17.31 0.16
N LYS A 754 -77.76 -17.59 -0.08
CA LYS A 754 -78.30 -18.96 -0.21
C LYS A 754 -77.77 -19.67 -1.47
N ASN A 755 -77.58 -18.94 -2.56
CA ASN A 755 -77.32 -19.47 -3.90
C ASN A 755 -75.84 -19.56 -4.31
N LEU A 756 -74.94 -18.79 -3.69
CA LEU A 756 -73.50 -18.76 -4.05
C LEU A 756 -72.79 -20.13 -3.97
N GLY A 757 -73.24 -21.03 -3.10
CA GLY A 757 -72.69 -22.39 -2.99
C GLY A 757 -72.84 -23.20 -4.29
N ILE A 758 -73.95 -23.01 -5.02
CA ILE A 758 -74.22 -23.69 -6.30
C ILE A 758 -73.17 -23.29 -7.36
N PHE A 759 -72.77 -22.01 -7.37
CA PHE A 759 -71.76 -21.51 -8.31
C PHE A 759 -70.38 -22.13 -8.05
N LEU A 760 -69.96 -22.20 -6.78
CA LEU A 760 -68.71 -22.86 -6.38
C LEU A 760 -68.75 -24.39 -6.56
N GLN A 761 -69.93 -25.01 -6.42
CA GLN A 761 -70.11 -26.43 -6.72
C GLN A 761 -69.78 -26.73 -8.19
N TRP A 762 -70.26 -25.92 -9.14
CA TRP A 762 -69.90 -26.05 -10.56
C TRP A 762 -68.40 -25.82 -10.82
N ALA A 763 -67.79 -24.82 -10.17
CA ALA A 763 -66.35 -24.60 -10.27
C ALA A 763 -65.55 -25.84 -9.81
N LYS A 764 -65.96 -26.46 -8.69
CA LYS A 764 -65.35 -27.71 -8.18
C LYS A 764 -65.60 -28.90 -9.10
N THR A 765 -66.84 -29.08 -9.60
CA THR A 765 -67.21 -30.18 -10.50
C THR A 765 -66.46 -30.14 -11.83
N LEU A 766 -66.14 -28.94 -12.34
CA LEU A 766 -65.39 -28.72 -13.58
C LEU A 766 -63.88 -28.52 -13.33
N ASN A 767 -63.40 -28.72 -12.09
CA ASN A 767 -62.02 -28.53 -11.65
C ASN A 767 -61.42 -27.16 -12.05
N ALA A 768 -62.25 -26.11 -12.08
CA ALA A 768 -61.89 -24.81 -12.64
C ALA A 768 -60.90 -24.04 -11.75
N ASP A 769 -59.94 -23.36 -12.39
CA ASP A 769 -58.96 -22.49 -11.75
C ASP A 769 -59.51 -21.05 -11.69
N TYR A 770 -60.26 -20.75 -10.64
CA TYR A 770 -60.98 -19.48 -10.51
C TYR A 770 -60.28 -18.45 -9.62
N HIS A 771 -60.47 -17.17 -9.94
CA HIS A 771 -60.30 -16.04 -9.02
C HIS A 771 -61.67 -15.39 -8.83
N ILE A 772 -62.19 -15.30 -7.60
CA ILE A 772 -63.45 -14.59 -7.31
C ILE A 772 -63.14 -13.37 -6.44
N GLY A 773 -63.66 -12.21 -6.85
CA GLY A 773 -63.55 -10.94 -6.12
C GLY A 773 -64.92 -10.26 -6.01
N VAL A 774 -65.10 -9.43 -4.98
CA VAL A 774 -66.35 -8.69 -4.74
C VAL A 774 -66.09 -7.20 -4.52
N THR A 775 -66.83 -6.33 -5.20
CA THR A 775 -66.92 -4.88 -4.95
C THR A 775 -68.38 -4.45 -4.77
N THR A 776 -68.59 -3.26 -4.20
CA THR A 776 -69.90 -2.59 -4.14
C THR A 776 -70.19 -1.75 -5.39
N THR A 777 -71.41 -1.21 -5.48
CA THR A 777 -71.85 -0.19 -6.46
C THR A 777 -71.38 1.23 -6.11
N ASP A 778 -70.97 1.49 -4.86
CA ASP A 778 -70.49 2.79 -4.37
C ASP A 778 -69.36 3.38 -5.22
N VAL A 779 -69.51 4.64 -5.66
CA VAL A 779 -68.42 5.40 -6.30
C VAL A 779 -68.14 6.79 -5.73
N ARG A 780 -68.82 7.20 -4.64
CA ARG A 780 -68.53 8.49 -4.00
C ARG A 780 -67.17 8.50 -3.28
N LYS A 781 -66.47 9.65 -3.35
CA LYS A 781 -65.11 9.87 -2.80
C LYS A 781 -65.02 9.86 -1.25
N ILE A 782 -66.11 9.59 -0.54
CA ILE A 782 -66.23 9.63 0.93
C ILE A 782 -66.08 8.22 1.54
N ALA A 783 -66.65 7.21 0.90
CA ALA A 783 -66.50 5.81 1.32
C ALA A 783 -65.02 5.40 1.46
N ARG A 784 -64.74 4.63 2.52
CA ARG A 784 -63.53 3.83 2.70
C ARG A 784 -63.96 2.37 2.80
N PRO A 785 -63.37 1.41 2.06
CA PRO A 785 -62.23 1.54 1.16
C PRO A 785 -62.55 2.31 -0.14
N VAL A 786 -61.53 2.53 -0.98
CA VAL A 786 -61.68 3.26 -2.25
C VAL A 786 -62.64 2.51 -3.19
N PRO A 787 -63.59 3.19 -3.85
CA PRO A 787 -64.49 2.58 -4.84
C PRO A 787 -63.82 1.62 -5.83
N GLY A 788 -64.37 0.41 -5.96
CA GLY A 788 -63.79 -0.69 -6.75
C GLY A 788 -62.81 -1.60 -6.00
N THR A 789 -62.47 -1.32 -4.73
CA THR A 789 -61.56 -2.19 -3.95
C THR A 789 -62.22 -3.52 -3.64
N LEU A 790 -61.55 -4.63 -3.92
CA LEU A 790 -62.06 -5.96 -3.59
C LEU A 790 -62.18 -6.12 -2.06
N ARG A 791 -63.37 -6.54 -1.61
CA ARG A 791 -63.74 -6.73 -0.21
C ARG A 791 -63.32 -8.11 0.30
N GLY A 792 -63.00 -8.18 1.59
CA GLY A 792 -62.75 -9.43 2.32
C GLY A 792 -61.32 -9.66 2.75
N SER A 793 -61.09 -10.78 3.43
CA SER A 793 -59.76 -11.29 3.77
C SER A 793 -59.77 -12.82 3.69
N PRO A 794 -59.17 -13.44 2.65
CA PRO A 794 -58.62 -12.79 1.46
C PRO A 794 -59.70 -12.07 0.63
N ASN A 795 -59.29 -11.05 -0.13
CA ASN A 795 -60.15 -10.31 -1.07
C ASN A 795 -60.20 -10.93 -2.48
N ILE A 796 -59.30 -11.86 -2.77
CA ILE A 796 -59.29 -12.71 -3.97
C ILE A 796 -59.42 -14.16 -3.48
N ILE A 797 -60.49 -14.84 -3.90
CA ILE A 797 -60.83 -16.20 -3.49
C ILE A 797 -60.44 -17.16 -4.62
N THR A 798 -59.74 -18.25 -4.27
CA THR A 798 -59.16 -19.24 -5.18
C THR A 798 -59.55 -20.66 -4.78
N PRO A 799 -59.34 -21.69 -5.64
CA PRO A 799 -59.48 -23.10 -5.26
C PRO A 799 -58.65 -23.53 -4.03
N THR A 800 -57.58 -22.80 -3.72
CA THR A 800 -56.67 -23.05 -2.59
C THR A 800 -57.00 -22.21 -1.34
N THR A 801 -58.01 -21.35 -1.40
CA THR A 801 -58.45 -20.55 -0.24
C THR A 801 -59.13 -21.46 0.80
N PRO A 802 -58.73 -21.42 2.10
CA PRO A 802 -59.40 -22.21 3.13
C PRO A 802 -60.89 -21.84 3.26
N ASN A 803 -61.76 -22.87 3.16
CA ASN A 803 -63.22 -22.73 3.16
C ASN A 803 -63.74 -21.60 2.22
N PRO A 804 -63.54 -21.74 0.90
CA PRO A 804 -63.77 -20.65 -0.06
C PRO A 804 -65.24 -20.24 -0.13
N GLU A 805 -66.17 -21.13 0.20
CA GLU A 805 -67.60 -20.82 0.25
C GLU A 805 -67.97 -19.91 1.42
N ALA A 806 -67.43 -20.15 2.62
CA ALA A 806 -67.67 -19.25 3.76
C ALA A 806 -67.05 -17.86 3.52
N VAL A 807 -65.82 -17.81 2.97
CA VAL A 807 -65.17 -16.55 2.57
C VAL A 807 -66.02 -15.84 1.51
N PHE A 808 -66.50 -16.54 0.48
CA PHE A 808 -67.31 -15.92 -0.58
C PHE A 808 -68.65 -15.41 -0.05
N ARG A 809 -69.37 -16.19 0.75
CA ARG A 809 -70.63 -15.78 1.41
C ARG A 809 -70.47 -14.55 2.29
N ASN A 810 -69.29 -14.33 2.89
CA ASN A 810 -69.00 -13.14 3.69
C ASN A 810 -68.59 -11.93 2.83
N ASN A 811 -67.72 -12.14 1.85
CA ASN A 811 -67.28 -11.08 0.93
C ASN A 811 -68.45 -10.54 0.10
N ALA A 812 -69.41 -11.41 -0.24
CA ALA A 812 -70.61 -11.12 -1.04
C ALA A 812 -71.82 -10.60 -0.24
N THR A 813 -71.71 -10.42 1.08
CA THR A 813 -72.64 -9.59 1.84
C THR A 813 -71.97 -8.25 2.17
N PRO A 814 -72.13 -7.21 1.35
CA PRO A 814 -71.61 -5.90 1.67
C PRO A 814 -72.34 -5.20 2.82
N GLY A 815 -73.59 -5.58 3.12
CA GLY A 815 -74.48 -4.83 3.99
C GLY A 815 -75.30 -3.81 3.20
N THR A 816 -76.10 -3.00 3.88
CA THR A 816 -77.14 -2.14 3.28
C THR A 816 -76.95 -0.67 3.70
N SER A 817 -75.72 -0.19 3.60
CA SER A 817 -75.26 1.13 4.07
C SER A 817 -74.38 1.84 3.02
N GLY A 818 -74.74 1.72 1.75
CA GLY A 818 -74.06 2.35 0.62
C GLY A 818 -74.40 3.82 0.40
N ASP A 819 -73.64 4.45 -0.49
CA ASP A 819 -73.72 5.87 -0.87
C ASP A 819 -74.10 6.01 -2.36
N ALA A 820 -75.34 6.41 -2.64
CA ALA A 820 -75.77 6.83 -3.99
C ALA A 820 -74.76 7.85 -4.58
N PRO A 821 -74.39 7.79 -5.87
CA PRO A 821 -75.08 7.08 -6.93
C PRO A 821 -74.49 5.69 -7.24
N GLU A 822 -75.39 4.72 -7.33
CA GLU A 822 -75.17 3.30 -7.56
C GLU A 822 -74.61 3.09 -8.98
N SER A 823 -73.29 2.86 -9.07
CA SER A 823 -72.55 2.97 -10.34
C SER A 823 -71.72 1.72 -10.63
N GLY A 824 -72.41 0.58 -10.76
CA GLY A 824 -71.76 -0.73 -10.86
C GLY A 824 -70.81 -0.90 -12.05
N LEU A 825 -71.11 -0.30 -13.22
CA LEU A 825 -70.17 -0.35 -14.35
C LEU A 825 -68.88 0.45 -14.07
N GLN A 826 -68.99 1.60 -13.38
CA GLN A 826 -67.86 2.41 -12.96
C GLN A 826 -67.07 1.73 -11.83
N ALA A 827 -67.74 1.09 -10.87
CA ALA A 827 -67.09 0.33 -9.81
C ALA A 827 -66.31 -0.87 -10.36
N ALA A 828 -66.87 -1.62 -11.30
CA ALA A 828 -66.17 -2.68 -12.01
C ALA A 828 -64.98 -2.16 -12.85
N HIS A 829 -65.14 -1.02 -13.53
CA HIS A 829 -64.03 -0.37 -14.22
C HIS A 829 -62.93 0.00 -13.23
N LEU A 830 -63.24 0.68 -12.13
CA LEU A 830 -62.25 1.04 -11.10
C LEU A 830 -61.55 -0.20 -10.52
N ALA A 831 -62.29 -1.29 -10.28
CA ALA A 831 -61.73 -2.53 -9.75
C ALA A 831 -60.69 -3.19 -10.67
N LEU A 832 -60.82 -2.98 -11.99
CA LEU A 832 -60.00 -3.60 -13.03
C LEU A 832 -58.94 -2.66 -13.63
N THR A 833 -59.04 -1.34 -13.41
CA THR A 833 -58.09 -0.32 -13.87
C THR A 833 -57.07 0.01 -12.77
N PRO A 834 -55.82 0.36 -13.12
CA PRO A 834 -54.92 1.07 -12.19
C PRO A 834 -55.62 2.35 -11.69
N PRO A 835 -55.56 2.70 -10.39
CA PRO A 835 -54.62 2.19 -9.39
C PRO A 835 -54.95 0.85 -8.74
N LEU A 836 -56.17 0.33 -8.84
CA LEU A 836 -56.57 -0.81 -8.01
C LEU A 836 -56.05 -2.15 -8.53
N SER A 837 -56.10 -2.41 -9.84
CA SER A 837 -55.58 -3.67 -10.40
C SER A 837 -54.06 -3.83 -10.32
N THR A 838 -53.32 -2.75 -10.05
CA THR A 838 -51.88 -2.79 -9.71
C THR A 838 -51.62 -2.66 -8.20
N GLY A 839 -52.60 -2.21 -7.42
CA GLY A 839 -52.57 -2.01 -5.97
C GLY A 839 -53.42 -3.03 -5.20
N ALA A 840 -54.53 -2.59 -4.60
CA ALA A 840 -55.34 -3.39 -3.67
C ALA A 840 -55.98 -4.65 -4.28
N ASN A 841 -56.18 -4.68 -5.60
CA ASN A 841 -56.77 -5.78 -6.35
C ASN A 841 -55.71 -6.56 -7.16
N LYS A 842 -54.41 -6.32 -6.88
CA LYS A 842 -53.29 -6.92 -7.61
C LYS A 842 -53.35 -8.44 -7.58
N GLY A 843 -53.25 -9.03 -8.78
CA GLY A 843 -53.31 -10.49 -8.98
C GLY A 843 -54.72 -11.04 -9.25
N PHE A 844 -55.78 -10.23 -9.12
CA PHE A 844 -57.14 -10.69 -9.43
C PHE A 844 -57.31 -11.06 -10.91
N LEU A 845 -57.03 -10.13 -11.83
CA LEU A 845 -57.20 -10.33 -13.26
C LEU A 845 -55.98 -11.04 -13.89
N ARG A 846 -56.22 -12.17 -14.55
CA ARG A 846 -55.23 -12.99 -15.27
C ARG A 846 -55.48 -12.90 -16.77
N GLN A 847 -54.42 -12.84 -17.58
CA GLN A 847 -54.55 -12.63 -19.03
C GLN A 847 -55.01 -13.89 -19.79
N ASP A 848 -54.72 -15.10 -19.30
CA ASP A 848 -55.05 -16.36 -19.94
C ASP A 848 -56.45 -16.92 -19.59
N ALA A 849 -57.05 -16.42 -18.50
CA ALA A 849 -58.41 -16.71 -18.04
C ALA A 849 -59.51 -16.08 -18.93
N THR A 850 -60.77 -16.44 -18.70
CA THR A 850 -61.95 -15.62 -19.01
C THR A 850 -62.16 -14.54 -17.93
N LEU A 851 -62.98 -13.53 -18.20
CA LEU A 851 -63.45 -12.53 -17.24
C LEU A 851 -64.99 -12.51 -17.26
N THR A 852 -65.60 -12.79 -16.13
CA THR A 852 -67.04 -12.72 -15.91
C THR A 852 -67.33 -11.61 -14.89
N ILE A 853 -68.08 -10.58 -15.27
CA ILE A 853 -68.63 -9.61 -14.32
C ILE A 853 -70.06 -10.04 -13.99
N VAL A 854 -70.43 -10.10 -12.71
CA VAL A 854 -71.80 -10.39 -12.24
C VAL A 854 -72.28 -9.20 -11.41
N VAL A 855 -73.22 -8.44 -11.96
CA VAL A 855 -73.89 -7.34 -11.26
C VAL A 855 -75.14 -7.89 -10.55
N VAL A 856 -75.37 -7.49 -9.31
CA VAL A 856 -76.61 -7.71 -8.56
C VAL A 856 -77.04 -6.37 -7.97
N SER A 857 -78.10 -5.76 -8.50
CA SER A 857 -78.52 -4.39 -8.17
C SER A 857 -79.99 -4.19 -8.52
N ASP A 858 -80.77 -3.71 -7.56
CA ASP A 858 -82.15 -3.25 -7.79
C ASP A 858 -82.19 -1.92 -8.55
N GLU A 859 -81.17 -1.09 -8.35
CA GLU A 859 -81.07 0.28 -8.87
C GLU A 859 -80.58 0.43 -10.33
N SER A 860 -80.67 1.67 -10.82
CA SER A 860 -80.11 2.12 -12.10
C SER A 860 -78.59 2.31 -12.04
N ASP A 861 -77.86 1.81 -13.05
CA ASP A 861 -76.44 2.14 -13.27
C ASP A 861 -76.25 3.64 -13.56
N GLN A 862 -75.89 4.40 -12.54
CA GLN A 862 -75.66 5.85 -12.63
C GLN A 862 -74.21 6.19 -13.06
N SER A 863 -73.44 5.19 -13.50
CA SER A 863 -72.05 5.33 -13.95
C SER A 863 -71.90 6.42 -15.03
N THR A 864 -70.94 7.31 -14.85
CA THR A 864 -70.86 8.59 -15.60
C THR A 864 -70.51 8.48 -17.08
N ASN A 865 -69.86 7.39 -17.51
CA ASN A 865 -69.56 7.16 -18.93
C ASN A 865 -70.67 6.35 -19.63
N SER A 866 -70.61 6.26 -20.96
CA SER A 866 -71.58 5.48 -21.74
C SER A 866 -71.34 3.97 -21.63
N THR A 867 -72.37 3.15 -21.87
CA THR A 867 -72.22 1.67 -21.92
C THR A 867 -71.18 1.23 -22.96
N GLY A 868 -71.01 1.98 -24.04
CA GLY A 868 -69.98 1.76 -25.06
C GLY A 868 -68.54 1.95 -24.55
N PHE A 869 -68.29 2.86 -23.60
CA PHE A 869 -66.98 2.96 -22.93
C PHE A 869 -66.67 1.68 -22.16
N TYR A 870 -67.58 1.28 -21.26
CA TYR A 870 -67.40 0.11 -20.41
C TYR A 870 -67.29 -1.18 -21.22
N LEU A 871 -68.14 -1.37 -22.24
CA LEU A 871 -68.09 -2.52 -23.15
C LEU A 871 -66.74 -2.64 -23.86
N ASN A 872 -66.22 -1.55 -24.42
CA ASN A 872 -64.94 -1.55 -25.14
C ASN A 872 -63.76 -1.74 -24.18
N PHE A 873 -63.80 -1.11 -23.00
CA PHE A 873 -62.79 -1.29 -21.96
C PHE A 873 -62.70 -2.75 -21.50
N PHE A 874 -63.82 -3.34 -21.03
CA PHE A 874 -63.82 -4.69 -20.46
C PHE A 874 -63.48 -5.78 -21.49
N ARG A 875 -63.86 -5.63 -22.77
CA ARG A 875 -63.41 -6.52 -23.85
C ARG A 875 -61.90 -6.43 -24.05
N ASN A 876 -61.35 -5.22 -24.10
CA ASN A 876 -59.92 -5.01 -24.36
C ASN A 876 -59.01 -5.46 -23.22
N LEU A 877 -59.51 -5.60 -21.98
CA LEU A 877 -58.78 -6.24 -20.88
C LEU A 877 -58.27 -7.66 -21.20
N LYS A 878 -58.89 -8.36 -22.17
CA LYS A 878 -58.49 -9.70 -22.61
C LYS A 878 -57.73 -9.71 -23.95
N GLY A 879 -57.53 -8.53 -24.55
CA GLY A 879 -57.03 -8.32 -25.91
C GLY A 879 -58.14 -8.37 -26.97
N GLY A 880 -58.12 -7.46 -27.94
CA GLY A 880 -59.15 -7.31 -28.99
C GLY A 880 -59.58 -8.61 -29.68
N PRO A 881 -58.65 -9.47 -30.16
CA PRO A 881 -58.96 -10.77 -30.77
C PRO A 881 -59.58 -11.82 -29.83
N ARG A 882 -59.87 -11.48 -28.57
CA ARG A 882 -60.39 -12.38 -27.52
C ARG A 882 -61.59 -11.76 -26.79
N ALA A 883 -62.34 -10.90 -27.47
CA ALA A 883 -63.50 -10.19 -26.90
C ALA A 883 -64.63 -11.13 -26.40
N ASP A 884 -64.63 -12.41 -26.80
CA ASP A 884 -65.54 -13.46 -26.32
C ASP A 884 -65.22 -13.95 -24.89
N ARG A 885 -63.97 -13.72 -24.45
CA ARG A 885 -63.50 -14.05 -23.10
C ARG A 885 -64.01 -13.09 -22.02
N PHE A 886 -64.73 -12.04 -22.41
CA PHE A 886 -65.41 -11.14 -21.46
C PHE A 886 -66.93 -11.29 -21.57
N ARG A 887 -67.60 -11.52 -20.43
CA ARG A 887 -69.07 -11.45 -20.31
C ARG A 887 -69.50 -10.63 -19.10
N LEU A 888 -70.56 -9.85 -19.27
CA LEU A 888 -71.28 -9.23 -18.15
C LEU A 888 -72.62 -9.95 -17.96
N HIS A 889 -72.92 -10.27 -16.71
CA HIS A 889 -74.12 -10.91 -16.24
C HIS A 889 -74.82 -9.97 -15.25
N ALA A 890 -76.15 -9.92 -15.24
CA ALA A 890 -76.91 -8.95 -14.45
C ALA A 890 -78.15 -9.60 -13.81
N ILE A 891 -78.26 -9.51 -12.48
CA ILE A 891 -79.48 -9.79 -11.70
C ILE A 891 -80.04 -8.43 -11.29
N ILE A 892 -81.13 -8.00 -11.93
CA ILE A 892 -81.60 -6.60 -11.89
C ILE A 892 -83.14 -6.49 -11.98
N GLY A 893 -83.69 -5.31 -11.71
CA GLY A 893 -85.12 -5.00 -11.80
C GLY A 893 -85.71 -4.96 -13.23
N ILE A 894 -85.40 -5.93 -14.09
CA ILE A 894 -85.90 -6.02 -15.48
C ILE A 894 -86.40 -7.44 -15.76
N ASP A 895 -87.52 -7.56 -16.47
CA ASP A 895 -87.99 -8.82 -17.04
C ASP A 895 -87.09 -9.23 -18.24
N PRO A 896 -86.37 -10.36 -18.18
CA PRO A 896 -85.45 -10.75 -19.25
C PRO A 896 -86.15 -11.14 -20.58
N THR A 897 -87.47 -11.34 -20.57
CA THR A 897 -88.30 -11.76 -21.71
C THR A 897 -88.81 -10.58 -22.51
N ASN A 898 -89.47 -9.62 -21.85
CA ASN A 898 -90.11 -8.47 -22.50
C ASN A 898 -89.36 -7.14 -22.30
N LYS A 899 -88.28 -7.14 -21.50
CA LYS A 899 -87.39 -6.00 -21.21
C LYS A 899 -88.07 -4.81 -20.51
N GLN A 900 -89.23 -5.02 -19.90
CA GLN A 900 -89.86 -4.02 -19.03
C GLN A 900 -89.19 -3.99 -17.66
N VAL A 901 -89.21 -2.81 -17.02
CA VAL A 901 -88.74 -2.63 -15.65
C VAL A 901 -89.77 -3.22 -14.68
N LEU A 902 -89.31 -3.99 -13.69
CA LEU A 902 -90.16 -4.68 -12.72
C LEU A 902 -90.06 -4.01 -11.33
N ASN A 903 -91.21 -3.63 -10.78
CA ASN A 903 -91.32 -3.15 -9.39
C ASN A 903 -91.46 -4.37 -8.46
N CYS A 904 -90.37 -4.75 -7.79
CA CYS A 904 -90.28 -5.98 -6.98
C CYS A 904 -90.96 -5.82 -5.61
N LYS A 905 -92.29 -5.96 -5.53
CA LYS A 905 -92.99 -5.91 -4.24
C LYS A 905 -92.68 -7.12 -3.36
N SER A 906 -91.77 -6.95 -2.40
CA SER A 906 -91.56 -7.89 -1.30
C SER A 906 -92.65 -7.75 -0.22
N GLY A 907 -92.77 -8.75 0.65
CA GLY A 907 -93.95 -8.91 1.52
C GLY A 907 -94.02 -7.90 2.67
N ASN A 908 -95.20 -7.27 2.83
CA ASN A 908 -95.61 -6.48 4.01
C ASN A 908 -94.72 -5.31 4.45
N SER A 909 -93.77 -4.83 3.64
CA SER A 909 -93.18 -3.51 3.88
C SER A 909 -94.15 -2.40 3.45
N SER A 910 -94.33 -1.38 4.29
CA SER A 910 -95.14 -0.20 4.00
C SER A 910 -94.35 0.96 3.39
N SER A 911 -93.08 0.75 3.03
CA SER A 911 -92.22 1.74 2.38
C SER A 911 -92.40 1.77 0.86
N ASN A 912 -92.70 2.94 0.29
CA ASN A 912 -92.82 3.16 -1.16
C ASN A 912 -91.48 3.08 -1.95
N PHE A 913 -90.49 2.34 -1.45
CA PHE A 913 -89.11 2.30 -1.97
C PHE A 913 -88.70 0.94 -2.60
N ASP A 914 -89.54 -0.10 -2.56
CA ASP A 914 -89.29 -1.44 -3.17
C ASP A 914 -89.30 -1.45 -4.73
N GLY A 915 -89.21 -0.28 -5.35
CA GLY A 915 -89.23 -0.12 -6.79
C GLY A 915 -87.83 -0.20 -7.40
N GLY A 916 -87.35 -1.41 -7.71
CA GLY A 916 -86.07 -1.63 -8.39
C GLY A 916 -86.04 -1.10 -9.83
N TYR A 917 -85.88 0.21 -10.01
CA TYR A 917 -85.90 0.89 -11.31
C TYR A 917 -84.55 0.81 -12.04
N SER A 918 -84.12 -0.39 -12.43
CA SER A 918 -82.86 -0.56 -13.16
C SER A 918 -82.98 -0.15 -14.65
N GLY A 919 -82.37 0.98 -15.02
CA GLY A 919 -82.52 1.66 -16.32
C GLY A 919 -81.80 1.03 -17.51
N GLY A 920 -81.86 -0.29 -17.68
CA GLY A 920 -81.45 -1.02 -18.89
C GLY A 920 -79.93 -1.08 -19.19
N ARG A 921 -79.11 -0.21 -18.62
CA ARG A 921 -77.67 -0.10 -18.93
C ARG A 921 -76.86 -1.37 -18.64
N TYR A 922 -77.12 -2.05 -17.52
CA TYR A 922 -76.52 -3.36 -17.24
C TYR A 922 -76.95 -4.42 -18.28
N ALA A 923 -78.24 -4.42 -18.66
CA ALA A 923 -78.78 -5.34 -19.67
C ALA A 923 -78.21 -5.06 -21.08
N ASP A 924 -77.90 -3.81 -21.43
CA ASP A 924 -77.25 -3.43 -22.69
C ASP A 924 -75.85 -4.07 -22.80
N VAL A 925 -75.02 -3.93 -21.76
CA VAL A 925 -73.67 -4.52 -21.73
C VAL A 925 -73.73 -6.05 -21.63
N ALA A 926 -74.68 -6.61 -20.86
CA ALA A 926 -74.89 -8.06 -20.79
C ALA A 926 -75.29 -8.65 -22.16
N THR A 927 -76.29 -8.06 -22.82
CA THR A 927 -76.75 -8.49 -24.15
C THR A 927 -75.63 -8.40 -25.18
N LYS A 928 -74.90 -7.27 -25.22
CA LYS A 928 -73.78 -7.05 -26.16
C LYS A 928 -72.56 -7.93 -25.89
N THR A 929 -72.48 -8.61 -24.74
CA THR A 929 -71.41 -9.58 -24.43
C THR A 929 -71.86 -11.04 -24.47
N GLY A 930 -73.14 -11.30 -24.79
CA GLY A 930 -73.69 -12.66 -24.74
C GLY A 930 -73.68 -13.25 -23.33
N GLY A 931 -73.77 -12.40 -22.31
CA GLY A 931 -74.10 -12.82 -20.95
C GLY A 931 -75.61 -12.96 -20.75
N PHE A 932 -76.01 -13.20 -19.50
CA PHE A 932 -77.42 -13.39 -19.13
C PHE A 932 -77.91 -12.23 -18.26
N VAL A 933 -79.20 -11.92 -18.41
CA VAL A 933 -79.97 -11.04 -17.52
C VAL A 933 -81.01 -11.90 -16.81
N GLU A 934 -81.29 -11.63 -15.54
CA GLU A 934 -82.28 -12.32 -14.73
C GLU A 934 -82.97 -11.31 -13.79
N SER A 935 -84.23 -11.57 -13.44
CA SER A 935 -84.99 -10.68 -12.57
C SER A 935 -84.54 -10.81 -11.11
N ILE A 936 -84.21 -9.67 -10.49
CA ILE A 936 -83.89 -9.60 -9.06
C ILE A 936 -85.10 -9.89 -8.17
N CYS A 937 -86.33 -9.76 -8.69
CA CYS A 937 -87.55 -10.08 -7.93
C CYS A 937 -87.75 -11.58 -7.63
N LEU A 938 -86.91 -12.47 -8.18
CA LEU A 938 -87.00 -13.91 -7.94
C LEU A 938 -86.45 -14.29 -6.57
N SER A 939 -87.23 -15.06 -5.80
CA SER A 939 -86.84 -15.58 -4.47
C SER A 939 -85.81 -16.72 -4.53
N ASP A 940 -85.47 -17.22 -5.73
CA ASP A 940 -84.40 -18.17 -5.97
C ASP A 940 -83.68 -17.88 -7.30
N TRP A 941 -82.35 -17.94 -7.28
CA TRP A 941 -81.46 -17.75 -8.43
C TRP A 941 -80.68 -19.02 -8.80
N SER A 942 -81.01 -20.18 -8.23
CA SER A 942 -80.30 -21.46 -8.45
C SER A 942 -80.08 -21.81 -9.92
N ASN A 943 -81.13 -21.68 -10.73
CA ASN A 943 -81.09 -21.91 -12.17
C ASN A 943 -80.19 -20.89 -12.90
N TYR A 944 -80.13 -19.64 -12.42
CA TYR A 944 -79.24 -18.63 -12.97
C TYR A 944 -77.77 -18.89 -12.62
N PHE A 945 -77.48 -19.22 -11.35
CA PHE A 945 -76.12 -19.60 -10.93
C PHE A 945 -75.62 -20.87 -11.65
N LYS A 946 -76.52 -21.80 -11.98
CA LYS A 946 -76.26 -22.93 -12.88
C LYS A 946 -75.98 -22.49 -14.34
N LYS A 947 -76.76 -21.56 -14.91
CA LYS A 947 -76.51 -20.99 -16.26
C LYS A 947 -75.14 -20.29 -16.34
N ILE A 948 -74.83 -19.38 -15.41
CA ILE A 948 -73.57 -18.62 -15.44
C ILE A 948 -72.36 -19.48 -15.06
N GLY A 949 -72.53 -20.45 -14.14
CA GLY A 949 -71.48 -21.39 -13.74
C GLY A 949 -71.10 -22.33 -14.87
N THR A 950 -72.08 -22.99 -15.51
CA THR A 950 -71.79 -23.83 -16.67
C THR A 950 -71.15 -23.05 -17.81
N LEU A 951 -71.61 -21.83 -18.11
CA LEU A 951 -71.01 -20.99 -19.15
C LEU A 951 -69.57 -20.56 -18.80
N THR A 952 -69.34 -19.98 -17.62
CA THR A 952 -68.05 -19.42 -17.19
C THR A 952 -66.94 -20.47 -17.09
N PHE A 953 -67.28 -21.70 -16.70
CA PHE A 953 -66.34 -22.80 -16.52
C PHE A 953 -66.38 -23.84 -17.66
N SER A 954 -67.12 -23.59 -18.75
CA SER A 954 -67.20 -24.52 -19.90
C SER A 954 -65.96 -24.50 -20.79
N LEU A 955 -65.60 -25.68 -21.30
CA LEU A 955 -64.56 -25.86 -22.31
C LEU A 955 -64.86 -25.04 -23.58
N ARG A 956 -63.83 -24.42 -24.16
CA ARG A 956 -63.95 -23.51 -25.31
C ARG A 956 -64.51 -24.22 -26.54
N LYS A 957 -65.46 -23.56 -27.20
CA LYS A 957 -65.98 -23.93 -28.54
C LYS A 957 -65.34 -23.12 -29.67
N LYS A 958 -64.92 -21.88 -29.40
CA LYS A 958 -64.28 -20.98 -30.37
C LYS A 958 -62.76 -21.00 -30.22
N PHE A 959 -62.04 -21.02 -31.34
CA PHE A 959 -60.58 -20.94 -31.40
C PHE A 959 -60.16 -19.90 -32.44
N PHE A 960 -59.63 -18.77 -31.96
CA PHE A 960 -59.27 -17.61 -32.79
C PHE A 960 -57.94 -17.82 -33.50
N LEU A 961 -57.95 -17.66 -34.82
CA LEU A 961 -56.78 -17.82 -35.65
C LEU A 961 -55.86 -16.59 -35.54
N SER A 962 -54.55 -16.82 -35.57
CA SER A 962 -53.52 -15.78 -35.41
C SER A 962 -53.39 -14.83 -36.60
N ARG A 963 -53.95 -15.25 -37.74
CA ARG A 963 -53.97 -14.55 -39.04
C ARG A 963 -55.32 -14.82 -39.70
N ALA A 964 -55.83 -13.89 -40.51
CA ALA A 964 -57.08 -14.12 -41.26
C ALA A 964 -56.89 -15.23 -42.30
N ALA A 965 -57.78 -16.22 -42.35
CA ALA A 965 -57.67 -17.39 -43.22
C ALA A 965 -58.50 -17.27 -44.51
N ASP A 966 -58.00 -17.83 -45.62
CA ASP A 966 -58.82 -18.19 -46.79
C ASP A 966 -59.71 -19.39 -46.39
N PRO A 967 -61.06 -19.25 -46.38
CA PRO A 967 -61.98 -20.32 -46.01
C PRO A 967 -61.73 -21.65 -46.76
N LYS A 968 -61.27 -21.59 -48.01
CA LYS A 968 -61.05 -22.78 -48.86
C LYS A 968 -59.79 -23.56 -48.50
N SER A 969 -58.92 -22.99 -47.67
CA SER A 969 -57.62 -23.56 -47.29
C SER A 969 -57.60 -24.23 -45.92
N ILE A 970 -58.68 -24.11 -45.14
CA ILE A 970 -58.71 -24.45 -43.71
C ILE A 970 -58.81 -25.97 -43.50
N VAL A 971 -57.82 -26.54 -42.82
CA VAL A 971 -57.81 -27.94 -42.36
C VAL A 971 -57.70 -27.97 -40.84
N VAL A 972 -58.78 -28.38 -40.17
CA VAL A 972 -58.84 -28.56 -38.72
C VAL A 972 -58.52 -30.02 -38.36
N LYS A 973 -57.61 -30.21 -37.40
CA LYS A 973 -57.29 -31.50 -36.76
C LYS A 973 -57.56 -31.41 -35.26
N VAL A 974 -58.06 -32.48 -34.66
CA VAL A 974 -58.16 -32.64 -33.20
C VAL A 974 -57.44 -33.91 -32.81
N ASN A 975 -56.45 -33.80 -31.93
CA ASN A 975 -55.52 -34.88 -31.54
C ASN A 975 -54.91 -35.60 -32.77
N GLY A 976 -54.55 -34.83 -33.79
CA GLY A 976 -54.00 -35.30 -35.07
C GLY A 976 -55.04 -35.70 -36.12
N ALA A 977 -56.25 -36.10 -35.73
CA ALA A 977 -57.30 -36.55 -36.64
C ALA A 977 -58.02 -35.37 -37.33
N VAL A 978 -58.06 -35.36 -38.67
CA VAL A 978 -58.76 -34.33 -39.46
C VAL A 978 -60.25 -34.37 -39.17
N GLN A 979 -60.86 -33.20 -38.97
CA GLN A 979 -62.29 -33.03 -38.73
C GLN A 979 -62.96 -32.48 -39.99
N ALA A 980 -63.99 -33.17 -40.50
CA ALA A 980 -64.81 -32.66 -41.60
C ALA A 980 -65.47 -31.32 -41.23
N THR A 981 -65.55 -30.37 -42.17
CA THR A 981 -66.24 -29.09 -41.97
C THR A 981 -67.76 -29.25 -42.12
N GLY A 982 -68.53 -28.48 -41.36
CA GLY A 982 -70.00 -28.53 -41.40
C GLY A 982 -70.66 -28.03 -40.11
N ALA A 983 -71.94 -27.66 -40.19
CA ALA A 983 -72.69 -27.08 -39.06
C ALA A 983 -72.79 -28.01 -37.84
N SER A 984 -72.67 -29.33 -38.03
CA SER A 984 -72.65 -30.33 -36.95
C SER A 984 -71.27 -30.55 -36.33
N THR A 985 -70.18 -30.06 -36.93
CA THR A 985 -68.79 -30.29 -36.48
C THR A 985 -68.09 -28.97 -36.15
N TRP A 986 -67.65 -28.23 -37.17
CA TRP A 986 -67.03 -26.91 -37.04
C TRP A 986 -67.28 -26.04 -38.28
N VAL A 987 -67.33 -24.73 -38.05
CA VAL A 987 -67.41 -23.69 -39.09
C VAL A 987 -66.33 -22.62 -38.86
N TYR A 988 -66.01 -21.83 -39.90
CA TYR A 988 -65.11 -20.68 -39.79
C TYR A 988 -65.93 -19.38 -39.87
N ASP A 989 -65.84 -18.53 -38.85
CA ASP A 989 -66.38 -17.17 -38.88
C ASP A 989 -65.27 -16.17 -39.27
N ALA A 990 -65.34 -15.69 -40.52
CA ALA A 990 -64.41 -14.67 -41.03
C ALA A 990 -64.57 -13.29 -40.36
N THR A 991 -65.68 -13.03 -39.65
CA THR A 991 -65.94 -11.77 -38.94
C THR A 991 -65.05 -11.65 -37.71
N SER A 992 -65.07 -12.70 -36.89
CA SER A 992 -64.28 -12.81 -35.66
C SER A 992 -62.95 -13.57 -35.81
N ASN A 993 -62.71 -14.16 -37.00
CA ASN A 993 -61.54 -14.98 -37.35
C ASN A 993 -61.37 -16.22 -36.44
N SER A 994 -62.44 -16.98 -36.23
CA SER A 994 -62.42 -18.17 -35.36
C SER A 994 -62.94 -19.44 -36.03
N ILE A 995 -62.38 -20.58 -35.59
CA ILE A 995 -62.98 -21.91 -35.78
C ILE A 995 -63.94 -22.16 -34.64
N ASP A 996 -65.21 -22.34 -34.99
CA ASP A 996 -66.33 -22.51 -34.08
C ASP A 996 -66.82 -23.96 -34.14
N PHE A 997 -66.55 -24.74 -33.10
CA PHE A 997 -67.08 -26.10 -32.97
C PHE A 997 -68.53 -26.10 -32.46
N SER A 998 -69.37 -26.97 -33.02
CA SER A 998 -70.72 -27.23 -32.51
C SER A 998 -70.69 -27.71 -31.05
N THR A 999 -69.70 -28.53 -30.72
CA THR A 999 -69.47 -29.21 -29.45
C THR A 999 -68.01 -29.03 -29.05
N ALA A 1000 -67.74 -28.62 -27.81
CA ALA A 1000 -66.37 -28.31 -27.39
C ALA A 1000 -65.47 -29.56 -27.50
N PRO A 1001 -64.25 -29.44 -28.08
CA PRO A 1001 -63.25 -30.49 -28.01
C PRO A 1001 -62.99 -30.92 -26.56
N LYS A 1002 -62.74 -32.22 -26.31
CA LYS A 1002 -62.52 -32.76 -24.97
C LYS A 1002 -61.36 -32.06 -24.25
N ALA A 1003 -61.46 -31.91 -22.93
CA ALA A 1003 -60.43 -31.29 -22.08
C ALA A 1003 -59.02 -31.85 -22.39
N GLY A 1004 -58.02 -30.98 -22.40
CA GLY A 1004 -56.63 -31.33 -22.72
C GLY A 1004 -56.30 -31.64 -24.19
N SER A 1005 -57.30 -31.77 -25.08
CA SER A 1005 -57.09 -32.04 -26.52
C SER A 1005 -56.25 -30.95 -27.21
N THR A 1006 -55.46 -31.35 -28.21
CA THR A 1006 -54.76 -30.44 -29.11
C THR A 1006 -55.59 -30.21 -30.37
N ILE A 1007 -55.94 -28.96 -30.67
CA ILE A 1007 -56.59 -28.55 -31.93
C ILE A 1007 -55.51 -27.91 -32.80
N GLN A 1008 -55.31 -28.39 -34.02
CA GLN A 1008 -54.43 -27.76 -35.00
C GLN A 1008 -55.25 -27.26 -36.17
N VAL A 1009 -55.01 -26.02 -36.62
CA VAL A 1009 -55.70 -25.44 -37.77
C VAL A 1009 -54.63 -24.96 -38.75
N SER A 1010 -54.49 -25.70 -39.86
CA SER A 1010 -53.59 -25.35 -40.96
C SER A 1010 -54.39 -24.60 -42.04
N TYR A 1011 -53.86 -23.50 -42.56
CA TYR A 1011 -54.54 -22.65 -43.54
C TYR A 1011 -53.57 -21.72 -44.27
N LYS A 1012 -54.04 -21.09 -45.35
CA LYS A 1012 -53.35 -19.97 -46.01
C LYS A 1012 -53.93 -18.66 -45.52
N ALA A 1013 -53.05 -17.77 -45.05
CA ALA A 1013 -53.43 -16.44 -44.60
C ALA A 1013 -53.74 -15.51 -45.78
N ILE A 1014 -54.82 -14.74 -45.68
CA ILE A 1014 -55.16 -13.71 -46.66
C ILE A 1014 -54.42 -12.39 -46.38
N CYS A 1015 -54.29 -11.58 -47.42
CA CYS A 1015 -53.74 -10.24 -47.37
C CYS A 1015 -54.85 -9.20 -47.57
N PHE A 1016 -54.72 -8.04 -46.91
CA PHE A 1016 -55.66 -6.92 -47.00
C PHE A 1016 -55.00 -5.67 -47.62
#